data_AF-A0A6J6SEA4-F1
#
_entry.id   AF-A0A6J6SEA4-F1
#
_cell.length_a   1.000
_cell.length_b   1.000
_cell.length_c   1.000
_cell.angle_alpha   90.00
_cell.angle_beta   90.00
_cell.angle_gamma   90.00
#
_symmetry.space_group_name_H-M   'P 1'
#
loop_
_entity.id
_entity.type
_entity.pdbx_description
1 polymer ?
#
loop_
_entity_poly.entity_id
_entity_poly.type
_entity_poly.pdbx_seq_one_letter_code
_entity_poly.pdbx_strand_id
1 'polypeptide(L)'
;MRISRFIAACTISGFALFSLSFPANAQANSIVVKSISTANGVSIDTSLYLPSKVPAPAILIAHGFGGTKDSVANDAKYFRDKGFAVLTWTARGFGKSTGQIAMNSIGAEVSDTRALISYLAKNTKIKQDKTGDPLVGIMGSSYGGANALLTASQDRRIDAVISDITWNDLQNDLFPQAVTGSKISGPFKKVWAGTFFSAVSLQSAYLGECGSFTQEWCDAYRNAALSGEPSAAEKKLLASVSPKNFVSSITAPTLLSQGQADSLFPLSESYDTAKLIKKAKPELPLAMIWHAAGHDGGLDQNEYLRSQYLNWFMKYLMKEKIEFPVFQFTKTNGTISLQDSTVIPRVFSSSKLPISAGEKQLQLLTPLAAISYPIGGIPSAISALPGIGSAGALASRVVSAVSGFSPAFLPGQSGLLESAPLTQPISVVGPSSIKVRVTSTTGDATLFFSLVTKSPSGAITQPNGIVSPVRLKDIPQAGVDVTVRLPAAIIDAAVGDVIAVGISGTDQGYELPKMSRYYTVAALSPLTYKVANASASTSSGANLLWPIAALITLVGAVLYVRIRRPKIAPSHENSTALVEVSNLGKVYKDGYRAVSDLSFTVERGQVVGLLGPNGAGKTTTLRMMMGLIFPTEGSIYIDGKPVYPGAPALSNLGSFVEGPGFLPHLSGRENLALYWRSIGRDGDQKLDEVVAITKLGTALDKKVRSYSQGMRQRLAIAQAMLGAPDLLVLDEPTNGLDPQQIAEMRDVLKRYAATGRTVIVSSHLLAEVQQTCSHVVLMHRGLLVAFGPMKKILNRNRKSETLEEIFLELIGDDLVIGKDAK
;
A
#
# COMPACT_ATOMS: atom_id res chain seq x y z
N MET A 1 -38.44 22.39 -25.52
CA MET A 1 -39.08 21.97 -24.25
C MET A 1 -38.58 20.57 -23.89
N ARG A 2 -38.02 20.36 -22.68
CA ARG A 2 -37.64 19.08 -22.02
C ARG A 2 -36.55 18.26 -22.76
N ILE A 3 -35.30 18.18 -22.28
CA ILE A 3 -34.79 17.16 -21.30
C ILE A 3 -33.62 17.75 -20.44
N SER A 4 -33.55 19.08 -20.26
CA SER A 4 -32.51 19.71 -19.43
C SER A 4 -32.93 20.06 -18.00
N ARG A 5 -34.17 19.73 -17.58
CA ARG A 5 -34.72 20.08 -16.26
C ARG A 5 -34.96 18.91 -15.30
N PHE A 6 -34.47 17.70 -15.59
CA PHE A 6 -34.65 16.53 -14.70
C PHE A 6 -33.39 16.07 -13.95
N ILE A 7 -32.22 16.70 -14.18
CA ILE A 7 -30.96 16.35 -13.52
C ILE A 7 -30.52 17.41 -12.48
N ALA A 8 -31.27 18.50 -12.33
CA ALA A 8 -31.00 19.55 -11.34
C ALA A 8 -31.92 19.51 -10.10
N ALA A 9 -32.55 18.36 -9.80
CA ALA A 9 -33.54 18.23 -8.72
C ALA A 9 -33.24 17.12 -7.68
N CYS A 10 -32.03 16.53 -7.65
CA CYS A 10 -31.65 15.53 -6.64
C CYS A 10 -30.33 15.81 -5.90
N THR A 11 -29.81 17.05 -5.92
CA THR A 11 -28.60 17.43 -5.17
C THR A 11 -28.78 18.62 -4.23
N ILE A 12 -30.01 19.05 -3.96
CA ILE A 12 -30.31 20.09 -2.94
C ILE A 12 -31.58 19.67 -2.19
N SER A 13 -31.47 18.69 -1.30
CA SER A 13 -32.48 18.35 -0.29
C SER A 13 -31.82 17.46 0.76
N GLY A 14 -31.07 18.09 1.66
CA GLY A 14 -30.38 17.44 2.78
C GLY A 14 -29.65 18.44 3.67
N PHE A 15 -30.08 19.70 3.68
CA PHE A 15 -29.67 20.72 4.62
C PHE A 15 -30.93 21.50 4.99
N ALA A 16 -31.13 21.73 6.29
CA ALA A 16 -32.22 22.46 6.92
C ALA A 16 -33.55 21.71 7.14
N LEU A 17 -33.58 20.88 8.18
CA LEU A 17 -34.68 20.83 9.14
C LEU A 17 -34.07 20.80 10.56
N PHE A 18 -33.46 21.92 10.93
CA PHE A 18 -33.18 22.25 12.32
C PHE A 18 -34.52 22.65 12.95
N SER A 19 -35.22 21.66 13.50
CA SER A 19 -36.31 21.91 14.43
C SER A 19 -35.71 22.48 15.72
N LEU A 20 -35.95 23.78 15.93
CA LEU A 20 -35.83 24.47 17.21
C LEU A 20 -36.59 23.68 18.27
N SER A 21 -35.85 22.96 19.09
CA SER A 21 -36.30 22.41 20.37
C SER A 21 -35.24 22.81 21.39
N PHE A 22 -35.41 23.98 22.00
CA PHE A 22 -34.79 24.19 23.31
C PHE A 22 -35.54 23.31 24.31
N PRO A 23 -34.80 22.48 25.05
CA PRO A 23 -34.93 22.65 26.48
C PRO A 23 -33.57 22.63 27.21
N ALA A 24 -33.50 23.54 28.17
CA ALA A 24 -32.79 23.47 29.44
C ALA A 24 -31.25 23.48 29.44
N ASN A 25 -30.74 24.48 30.16
CA ASN A 25 -29.37 24.61 30.65
C ASN A 25 -28.79 23.32 31.29
N ALA A 26 -27.47 23.20 31.12
CA ALA A 26 -26.47 22.58 31.99
C ALA A 26 -26.22 21.06 31.90
N GLN A 27 -24.99 20.71 31.50
CA GLN A 27 -23.99 20.20 32.46
C GLN A 27 -22.56 20.35 31.92
N ALA A 28 -21.68 20.91 32.75
CA ALA A 28 -20.28 21.17 32.47
C ALA A 28 -19.51 19.88 32.14
N ASN A 29 -18.55 19.98 31.21
CA ASN A 29 -17.45 19.03 31.04
C ASN A 29 -16.67 18.90 32.36
N SER A 30 -17.12 18.08 33.31
CA SER A 30 -16.46 18.00 34.62
C SER A 30 -15.29 17.01 34.58
N ILE A 31 -14.18 17.47 34.00
CA ILE A 31 -12.87 16.87 34.25
C ILE A 31 -12.37 17.47 35.56
N VAL A 32 -12.15 16.63 36.58
CA VAL A 32 -11.60 17.06 37.87
C VAL A 32 -10.10 16.77 37.85
N VAL A 33 -9.30 17.82 37.73
CA VAL A 33 -7.83 17.72 37.83
C VAL A 33 -7.43 17.92 39.28
N LYS A 34 -6.63 17.00 39.83
CA LYS A 34 -6.21 17.04 41.24
C LYS A 34 -4.87 16.35 41.43
N SER A 35 -4.03 16.92 42.29
CA SER A 35 -2.85 16.22 42.82
C SER A 35 -3.25 15.47 44.09
N ILE A 36 -2.98 14.17 44.14
CA ILE A 36 -3.33 13.28 45.25
C ILE A 36 -2.04 12.85 45.95
N SER A 37 -1.91 13.14 47.24
CA SER A 37 -0.80 12.63 48.04
C SER A 37 -1.03 11.14 48.32
N THR A 38 -0.08 10.31 47.88
CA THR A 38 -0.15 8.84 47.98
C THR A 38 0.85 8.29 48.99
N ALA A 39 1.94 9.01 49.25
CA ALA A 39 2.93 8.73 50.27
C ALA A 39 3.60 10.03 50.74
N ASN A 40 4.41 9.95 51.80
CA ASN A 40 5.18 11.11 52.26
C ASN A 40 6.10 11.64 51.15
N GLY A 41 5.97 12.93 50.80
CA GLY A 41 6.71 13.56 49.70
C GLY A 41 6.28 13.13 48.28
N VAL A 42 5.28 12.25 48.13
CA VAL A 42 4.78 11.79 46.83
C VAL A 42 3.38 12.32 46.58
N SER A 43 3.23 13.06 45.49
CA SER A 43 1.97 13.63 45.00
C SER A 43 1.80 13.28 43.53
N ILE A 44 0.64 12.69 43.22
CA ILE A 44 0.32 12.13 41.90
C ILE A 44 -0.69 13.03 41.21
N ASP A 45 -0.30 13.57 40.04
CA ASP A 45 -1.17 14.39 39.19
C ASP A 45 -2.21 13.52 38.50
N THR A 46 -3.49 13.82 38.70
CA THR A 46 -4.62 13.01 38.22
C THR A 46 -5.65 13.83 37.45
N SER A 47 -6.42 13.16 36.60
CA SER A 47 -7.61 13.71 35.95
C SER A 47 -8.73 12.67 36.00
N LEU A 48 -9.84 13.04 36.65
CA LEU A 48 -11.05 12.24 36.75
C LEU A 48 -12.11 12.75 35.78
N TYR A 49 -12.44 11.94 34.80
CA TYR A 49 -13.46 12.17 33.79
C TYR A 49 -14.76 11.53 34.25
N LEU A 50 -15.81 12.35 34.42
CA LEU A 50 -17.11 11.86 34.87
C LEU A 50 -18.11 11.79 33.71
N PRO A 51 -18.88 10.69 33.57
CA PRO A 51 -19.94 10.58 32.59
C PRO A 51 -21.16 11.42 33.04
N SER A 52 -22.13 11.58 32.15
CA SER A 52 -23.37 12.32 32.44
C SER A 52 -24.24 11.66 33.53
N LYS A 53 -24.13 10.34 33.71
CA LYS A 53 -24.86 9.59 34.75
C LYS A 53 -23.88 9.07 35.80
N VAL A 54 -24.07 9.49 37.05
CA VAL A 54 -23.31 9.03 38.22
C VAL A 54 -24.28 8.59 39.33
N PRO A 55 -23.91 7.62 40.20
CA PRO A 55 -22.64 6.92 40.27
C PRO A 55 -22.41 5.93 39.11
N ALA A 56 -21.17 5.84 38.65
CA ALA A 56 -20.77 5.00 37.52
C ALA A 56 -19.60 4.06 37.90
N PRO A 57 -19.48 2.86 37.27
CA PRO A 57 -18.27 2.05 37.40
C PRO A 57 -17.05 2.83 36.90
N ALA A 58 -15.91 2.58 37.52
CA ALA A 58 -14.67 3.29 37.23
C ALA A 58 -13.71 2.49 36.34
N ILE A 59 -12.89 3.19 35.56
CA ILE A 59 -11.73 2.64 34.86
C ILE A 59 -10.50 3.47 35.23
N LEU A 60 -9.46 2.82 35.71
CA LEU A 60 -8.12 3.40 35.84
C LEU A 60 -7.35 3.16 34.53
N ILE A 61 -6.79 4.22 33.94
CA ILE A 61 -5.95 4.10 32.73
C ILE A 61 -4.54 4.60 33.06
N ALA A 62 -3.58 3.68 33.08
CA ALA A 62 -2.17 3.96 33.25
C ALA A 62 -1.52 4.33 31.90
N HIS A 63 -0.62 5.31 31.92
CA HIS A 63 0.13 5.71 30.73
C HIS A 63 1.31 4.75 30.45
N GLY A 64 1.73 4.69 29.17
CA GLY A 64 2.97 4.04 28.77
C GLY A 64 4.21 4.82 29.23
N PHE A 65 5.39 4.20 29.13
CA PHE A 65 6.63 4.80 29.65
C PHE A 65 6.96 6.13 28.95
N GLY A 66 7.41 7.14 29.72
CA GLY A 66 7.67 8.49 29.21
C GLY A 66 6.41 9.33 28.91
N GLY A 67 5.21 8.74 29.03
CA GLY A 67 3.93 9.43 28.91
C GLY A 67 3.47 10.11 30.20
N THR A 68 2.26 10.64 30.17
CA THR A 68 1.56 11.26 31.31
C THR A 68 0.08 10.90 31.27
N LYS A 69 -0.70 11.36 32.27
CA LYS A 69 -2.17 11.27 32.25
C LYS A 69 -2.80 11.81 30.96
N ASP A 70 -2.15 12.77 30.31
CA ASP A 70 -2.67 13.42 29.10
C ASP A 70 -2.46 12.54 27.85
N SER A 71 -1.46 11.65 27.86
CA SER A 71 -1.19 10.70 26.76
C SER A 71 -2.34 9.72 26.54
N VAL A 72 -3.15 9.45 27.58
CA VAL A 72 -4.30 8.53 27.54
C VAL A 72 -5.64 9.28 27.61
N ALA A 73 -5.65 10.61 27.48
CA ALA A 73 -6.86 11.42 27.61
C ALA A 73 -7.92 11.12 26.54
N ASN A 74 -7.52 10.71 25.34
CA ASN A 74 -8.46 10.34 24.28
C ASN A 74 -9.22 9.05 24.61
N ASP A 75 -8.53 8.04 25.13
CA ASP A 75 -9.19 6.82 25.61
C ASP A 75 -10.09 7.13 26.81
N ALA A 76 -9.64 8.00 27.72
CA ALA A 76 -10.45 8.40 28.87
C ALA A 76 -11.76 9.10 28.46
N LYS A 77 -11.71 10.01 27.50
CA LYS A 77 -12.92 10.64 26.92
C LYS A 77 -13.82 9.60 26.26
N TYR A 78 -13.24 8.67 25.50
CA TYR A 78 -14.00 7.62 24.85
C TYR A 78 -14.77 6.74 25.85
N PHE A 79 -14.11 6.22 26.89
CA PHE A 79 -14.78 5.40 27.91
C PHE A 79 -15.78 6.22 28.75
N ARG A 80 -15.48 7.49 29.03
CA ARG A 80 -16.43 8.41 29.65
C ARG A 80 -17.72 8.52 28.84
N ASP A 81 -17.61 8.69 27.53
CA ASP A 81 -18.76 8.81 26.63
C ASP A 81 -19.58 7.51 26.53
N LYS A 82 -19.01 6.39 27.00
CA LYS A 82 -19.68 5.09 27.14
C LYS A 82 -20.23 4.83 28.55
N GLY A 83 -20.18 5.82 29.44
CA GLY A 83 -20.81 5.75 30.76
C GLY A 83 -19.89 5.32 31.91
N PHE A 84 -18.57 5.29 31.71
CA PHE A 84 -17.60 5.01 32.77
C PHE A 84 -17.07 6.30 33.42
N ALA A 85 -16.83 6.27 34.73
CA ALA A 85 -15.93 7.24 35.34
C ALA A 85 -14.49 6.83 35.04
N VAL A 86 -13.63 7.73 34.54
CA VAL A 86 -12.27 7.36 34.16
C VAL A 86 -11.25 8.17 34.93
N LEU A 87 -10.34 7.49 35.63
CA LEU A 87 -9.22 8.12 36.32
C LEU A 87 -7.93 7.85 35.54
N THR A 88 -7.31 8.91 35.03
CA THR A 88 -5.96 8.88 34.46
C THR A 88 -5.01 9.56 35.43
N TRP A 89 -3.77 9.08 35.54
CA TRP A 89 -2.76 9.71 36.38
C TRP A 89 -1.40 9.73 35.69
N THR A 90 -0.53 10.63 36.12
CA THR A 90 0.88 10.66 35.76
C THR A 90 1.63 9.95 36.88
N ALA A 91 2.33 8.86 36.60
CA ALA A 91 3.09 8.12 37.61
C ALA A 91 4.19 9.00 38.24
N ARG A 92 4.64 8.63 39.45
CA ARG A 92 5.72 9.35 40.16
C ARG A 92 6.96 9.53 39.27
N GLY A 93 7.62 10.66 39.42
CA GLY A 93 8.82 11.00 38.65
C GLY A 93 8.58 11.34 37.17
N PHE A 94 7.32 11.37 36.72
CA PHE A 94 6.94 11.89 35.40
C PHE A 94 6.14 13.19 35.53
N GLY A 95 6.28 14.07 34.53
CA GLY A 95 5.49 15.28 34.39
C GLY A 95 5.44 16.12 35.68
N LYS A 96 4.23 16.34 36.22
CA LYS A 96 3.99 17.12 37.44
C LYS A 96 3.95 16.29 38.72
N SER A 97 4.05 14.97 38.62
CA SER A 97 4.05 14.09 39.79
C SER A 97 5.42 14.08 40.46
N THR A 98 5.45 14.11 41.78
CA THR A 98 6.71 14.08 42.54
C THR A 98 7.19 12.64 42.78
N GLY A 99 8.37 12.48 43.38
CA GLY A 99 8.99 11.18 43.66
C GLY A 99 9.90 10.68 42.53
N GLN A 100 10.36 9.44 42.65
CA GLN A 100 11.30 8.81 41.70
C GLN A 100 10.71 7.54 41.09
N ILE A 101 11.11 7.25 39.85
CA ILE A 101 10.65 6.10 39.07
C ILE A 101 11.35 4.83 39.57
N ALA A 102 10.55 3.86 39.98
CA ALA A 102 10.99 2.57 40.49
C ALA A 102 10.44 1.38 39.67
N MET A 103 10.11 1.64 38.40
CA MET A 103 9.72 0.64 37.40
C MET A 103 8.52 -0.23 37.80
N ASN A 104 7.47 0.40 38.34
CA ASN A 104 6.29 -0.30 38.89
C ASN A 104 6.59 -1.17 40.11
N SER A 105 7.54 -0.76 40.97
CA SER A 105 7.78 -1.46 42.22
C SER A 105 6.51 -1.53 43.08
N ILE A 106 6.31 -2.68 43.73
CA ILE A 106 5.17 -2.94 44.60
C ILE A 106 5.04 -1.87 45.69
N GLY A 107 6.17 -1.43 46.25
CA GLY A 107 6.23 -0.41 47.31
C GLY A 107 6.15 1.03 46.81
N ALA A 108 6.15 1.26 45.50
CA ALA A 108 6.16 2.57 44.88
C ALA A 108 4.92 2.79 44.00
N GLU A 109 5.03 2.67 42.68
CA GLU A 109 3.94 3.07 41.76
C GLU A 109 2.69 2.18 41.86
N VAL A 110 2.87 0.91 42.23
CA VAL A 110 1.71 0.03 42.53
C VAL A 110 1.01 0.48 43.81
N SER A 111 1.77 0.89 44.84
CA SER A 111 1.21 1.46 46.07
C SER A 111 0.45 2.76 45.80
N ASP A 112 0.97 3.62 44.91
CA ASP A 112 0.26 4.82 44.47
C ASP A 112 -1.07 4.47 43.82
N THR A 113 -1.07 3.48 42.93
CA THR A 113 -2.29 3.04 42.24
C THR A 113 -3.33 2.50 43.22
N ARG A 114 -2.90 1.77 44.26
CA ARG A 114 -3.78 1.33 45.37
C ARG A 114 -4.34 2.50 46.18
N ALA A 115 -3.55 3.55 46.39
CA ALA A 115 -4.03 4.78 47.02
C ALA A 115 -5.06 5.51 46.13
N LEU A 116 -4.89 5.50 44.80
CA LEU A 116 -5.87 6.01 43.85
C LEU A 116 -7.18 5.21 43.86
N ILE A 117 -7.12 3.88 43.96
CA ILE A 117 -8.32 3.04 44.15
C ILE A 117 -9.03 3.43 45.46
N SER A 118 -8.28 3.62 46.54
CA SER A 118 -8.85 4.09 47.82
C SER A 118 -9.42 5.51 47.75
N TYR A 119 -8.90 6.36 46.87
CA TYR A 119 -9.48 7.67 46.57
C TYR A 119 -10.83 7.52 45.85
N LEU A 120 -10.92 6.65 44.83
CA LEU A 120 -12.18 6.34 44.15
C LEU A 120 -13.22 5.74 45.09
N ALA A 121 -12.79 4.88 46.02
CA ALA A 121 -13.63 4.27 47.06
C ALA A 121 -14.29 5.29 48.02
N LYS A 122 -13.79 6.53 48.09
CA LYS A 122 -14.36 7.60 48.91
C LYS A 122 -15.24 8.57 48.10
N ASN A 123 -15.27 8.42 46.79
CA ASN A 123 -15.97 9.34 45.89
C ASN A 123 -17.39 8.85 45.61
N THR A 124 -18.39 9.62 46.04
CA THR A 124 -19.83 9.28 45.91
C THR A 124 -20.31 9.21 44.46
N LYS A 125 -19.53 9.71 43.50
CA LYS A 125 -19.82 9.61 42.06
C LYS A 125 -19.35 8.29 41.44
N ILE A 126 -18.67 7.44 42.22
CA ILE A 126 -18.19 6.14 41.78
C ILE A 126 -19.11 5.06 42.33
N LYS A 127 -19.53 4.13 41.48
CA LYS A 127 -20.33 2.98 41.87
C LYS A 127 -19.49 2.07 42.76
N GLN A 128 -20.09 1.59 43.85
CA GLN A 128 -19.44 0.70 44.81
C GLN A 128 -20.11 -0.66 44.77
N ASP A 129 -19.32 -1.72 44.87
CA ASP A 129 -19.82 -3.07 45.09
C ASP A 129 -20.21 -3.28 46.55
N LYS A 130 -19.41 -2.73 47.47
CA LYS A 130 -19.67 -2.62 48.91
C LYS A 130 -19.08 -1.32 49.42
N THR A 131 -19.48 -0.86 50.61
CA THR A 131 -18.94 0.37 51.22
C THR A 131 -17.41 0.32 51.28
N GLY A 132 -16.75 1.26 50.59
CA GLY A 132 -15.29 1.33 50.51
C GLY A 132 -14.63 0.41 49.47
N ASP A 133 -15.43 -0.28 48.66
CA ASP A 133 -15.02 -1.17 47.58
C ASP A 133 -15.61 -0.67 46.24
N PRO A 134 -14.85 0.12 45.45
CA PRO A 134 -15.34 0.70 44.22
C PRO A 134 -15.39 -0.36 43.11
N LEU A 135 -16.47 -0.38 42.32
CA LEU A 135 -16.55 -1.23 41.13
C LEU A 135 -15.62 -0.65 40.05
N VAL A 136 -14.46 -1.29 39.84
CA VAL A 136 -13.37 -0.68 39.09
C VAL A 136 -12.56 -1.65 38.22
N GLY A 137 -12.34 -1.26 36.96
CA GLY A 137 -11.37 -1.89 36.07
C GLY A 137 -10.06 -1.12 36.02
N ILE A 138 -8.97 -1.80 35.64
CA ILE A 138 -7.67 -1.17 35.36
C ILE A 138 -7.14 -1.59 34.00
N MET A 139 -6.57 -0.62 33.28
CA MET A 139 -5.89 -0.88 32.01
C MET A 139 -4.66 -0.02 31.82
N GLY A 140 -3.79 -0.46 30.90
CA GLY A 140 -2.69 0.33 30.38
C GLY A 140 -1.92 -0.45 29.33
N SER A 141 -1.06 0.26 28.62
CA SER A 141 -0.14 -0.32 27.64
C SER A 141 1.32 -0.17 28.09
N SER A 142 2.20 -1.09 27.70
CA SER A 142 3.63 -1.02 28.02
C SER A 142 3.84 -0.95 29.54
N TYR A 143 4.57 0.05 30.03
CA TYR A 143 4.68 0.36 31.47
C TYR A 143 3.33 0.40 32.21
N GLY A 144 2.29 0.94 31.60
CA GLY A 144 0.94 0.94 32.17
C GLY A 144 0.29 -0.44 32.22
N GLY A 145 0.61 -1.30 31.25
CA GLY A 145 0.13 -2.68 31.20
C GLY A 145 0.74 -3.53 32.33
N ALA A 146 2.03 -3.33 32.63
CA ALA A 146 2.68 -3.94 33.79
C ALA A 146 2.09 -3.42 35.10
N ASN A 147 1.84 -2.11 35.19
CA ASN A 147 1.18 -1.51 36.35
C ASN A 147 -0.21 -2.13 36.59
N ALA A 148 -0.98 -2.36 35.53
CA ALA A 148 -2.30 -2.99 35.61
C ALA A 148 -2.22 -4.42 36.17
N LEU A 149 -1.31 -5.26 35.64
CA LEU A 149 -1.11 -6.63 36.12
C LEU A 149 -0.61 -6.67 37.57
N LEU A 150 0.40 -5.86 37.90
CA LEU A 150 0.97 -5.81 39.24
C LEU A 150 -0.04 -5.27 40.25
N THR A 151 -0.77 -4.19 39.94
CA THR A 151 -1.82 -3.67 40.82
C THR A 151 -2.92 -4.69 41.07
N ALA A 152 -3.42 -5.35 40.01
CA ALA A 152 -4.45 -6.39 40.16
C ALA A 152 -3.95 -7.61 40.96
N SER A 153 -2.64 -7.86 41.00
CA SER A 153 -2.05 -8.90 41.83
C SER A 153 -2.01 -8.54 43.33
N GLN A 154 -2.00 -7.23 43.64
CA GLN A 154 -1.86 -6.69 45.00
C GLN A 154 -3.17 -6.16 45.60
N ASP A 155 -4.18 -5.85 44.78
CA ASP A 155 -5.44 -5.27 45.21
C ASP A 155 -6.63 -6.05 44.67
N ARG A 156 -7.35 -6.72 45.57
CA ARG A 156 -8.50 -7.58 45.23
C ARG A 156 -9.76 -6.79 44.84
N ARG A 157 -9.75 -5.46 44.99
CA ARG A 157 -10.85 -4.57 44.60
C ARG A 157 -10.91 -4.30 43.10
N ILE A 158 -9.94 -4.79 42.32
CA ILE A 158 -9.98 -4.71 40.86
C ILE A 158 -10.94 -5.79 40.33
N ASP A 159 -11.90 -5.38 39.51
CA ASP A 159 -12.94 -6.25 38.95
C ASP A 159 -12.67 -6.71 37.52
N ALA A 160 -11.82 -5.98 36.78
CA ALA A 160 -11.42 -6.35 35.42
C ALA A 160 -10.06 -5.75 35.06
N VAL A 161 -9.23 -6.52 34.36
CA VAL A 161 -7.88 -6.11 33.95
C VAL A 161 -7.74 -6.17 32.44
N ILE A 162 -7.13 -5.15 31.85
CA ILE A 162 -6.60 -5.18 30.48
C ILE A 162 -5.13 -4.80 30.54
N SER A 163 -4.28 -5.63 29.97
CA SER A 163 -2.85 -5.34 29.88
C SER A 163 -2.41 -5.48 28.43
N ASP A 164 -1.87 -4.40 27.87
CA ASP A 164 -1.51 -4.33 26.47
C ASP A 164 0.01 -4.14 26.29
N ILE A 165 0.60 -4.81 25.30
CA ILE A 165 2.00 -4.68 24.89
C ILE A 165 2.99 -4.56 26.07
N THR A 166 2.93 -5.46 27.05
CA THR A 166 3.73 -5.37 28.29
C THR A 166 4.67 -6.55 28.48
N TRP A 167 5.63 -6.39 29.40
CA TRP A 167 6.45 -7.49 29.88
C TRP A 167 5.74 -8.43 30.84
N ASN A 168 6.14 -9.69 30.79
CA ASN A 168 5.99 -10.69 31.84
C ASN A 168 7.28 -10.82 32.65
N ASP A 169 8.44 -10.72 32.00
CA ASP A 169 9.77 -10.83 32.61
C ASP A 169 10.77 -9.79 32.14
N LEU A 170 10.89 -8.68 32.88
CA LEU A 170 11.75 -7.56 32.50
C LEU A 170 13.24 -7.93 32.36
N GLN A 171 13.70 -8.93 33.11
CA GLN A 171 15.07 -9.44 32.92
C GLN A 171 15.25 -10.05 31.52
N ASN A 172 14.26 -10.82 31.05
CA ASN A 172 14.30 -11.41 29.72
C ASN A 172 14.07 -10.36 28.63
N ASP A 173 13.37 -9.25 28.91
CA ASP A 173 13.22 -8.20 27.90
C ASP A 173 14.52 -7.40 27.67
N LEU A 174 15.29 -7.14 28.74
CA LEU A 174 16.54 -6.39 28.66
C LEU A 174 17.77 -7.29 28.38
N PHE A 175 17.73 -8.56 28.79
CA PHE A 175 18.78 -9.56 28.57
C PHE A 175 18.20 -10.89 28.06
N PRO A 176 17.56 -10.90 26.87
CA PRO A 176 16.79 -12.03 26.38
C PRO A 176 17.60 -13.30 26.18
N GLN A 177 17.13 -14.39 26.76
CA GLN A 177 17.76 -15.70 26.66
C GLN A 177 16.75 -16.73 26.14
N ALA A 178 16.92 -17.12 24.88
CA ALA A 178 16.04 -18.09 24.24
C ALA A 178 16.37 -19.56 24.56
N VAL A 179 17.50 -19.85 25.20
CA VAL A 179 17.85 -21.22 25.62
C VAL A 179 16.99 -21.66 26.80
N THR A 180 16.23 -22.72 26.59
CA THR A 180 15.33 -23.29 27.61
C THR A 180 16.12 -23.74 28.83
N GLY A 181 15.74 -23.23 30.01
CA GLY A 181 16.37 -23.60 31.29
C GLY A 181 17.73 -22.96 31.55
N SER A 182 18.22 -22.06 30.70
CA SER A 182 19.48 -21.36 30.91
C SER A 182 19.40 -20.42 32.14
N LYS A 183 20.47 -20.38 32.92
CA LYS A 183 20.68 -19.42 34.02
C LYS A 183 21.54 -18.22 33.60
N ILE A 184 22.09 -18.27 32.38
CA ILE A 184 22.95 -17.23 31.82
C ILE A 184 22.05 -16.17 31.17
N SER A 185 22.26 -14.90 31.54
CA SER A 185 21.57 -13.78 30.89
C SER A 185 21.95 -13.68 29.42
N GLY A 186 20.99 -13.24 28.60
CA GLY A 186 21.22 -12.98 27.19
C GLY A 186 22.15 -11.81 26.89
N PRO A 187 22.37 -11.50 25.61
CA PRO A 187 23.02 -10.25 25.22
C PRO A 187 22.14 -9.05 25.62
N PHE A 188 22.77 -7.99 26.12
CA PHE A 188 22.08 -6.77 26.53
C PHE A 188 21.41 -6.06 25.34
N LYS A 189 20.12 -5.77 25.45
CA LYS A 189 19.31 -5.09 24.41
C LYS A 189 19.54 -3.57 24.44
N LYS A 190 20.75 -3.15 24.05
CA LYS A 190 21.28 -1.80 24.29
C LYS A 190 20.47 -0.66 23.65
N VAL A 191 19.91 -0.86 22.45
CA VAL A 191 19.18 0.22 21.75
C VAL A 191 17.87 0.53 22.47
N TRP A 192 17.11 -0.52 22.83
CA TRP A 192 15.88 -0.35 23.60
C TRP A 192 16.13 0.19 25.00
N ALA A 193 17.11 -0.36 25.71
CA ALA A 193 17.47 0.12 27.04
C ALA A 193 17.91 1.60 27.00
N GLY A 194 18.76 1.99 26.05
CA GLY A 194 19.19 3.38 25.89
C GLY A 194 18.04 4.32 25.53
N THR A 195 17.14 3.90 24.65
CA THR A 195 15.94 4.69 24.30
C THR A 195 15.04 4.90 25.51
N PHE A 196 14.82 3.84 26.30
CA PHE A 196 13.99 3.86 27.49
C PHE A 196 14.56 4.80 28.56
N PHE A 197 15.84 4.68 28.88
CA PHE A 197 16.49 5.56 29.85
C PHE A 197 16.52 7.03 29.39
N SER A 198 16.79 7.25 28.09
CA SER A 198 16.83 8.60 27.51
C SER A 198 15.47 9.31 27.51
N ALA A 199 14.36 8.56 27.37
CA ALA A 199 13.01 9.13 27.37
C ALA A 199 12.68 9.90 28.67
N VAL A 200 13.29 9.50 29.79
CA VAL A 200 13.11 10.12 31.10
C VAL A 200 14.27 11.07 31.43
N SER A 201 15.52 10.64 31.21
CA SER A 201 16.67 11.47 31.57
C SER A 201 16.70 12.77 30.78
N LEU A 202 16.24 12.80 29.53
CA LEU A 202 16.19 14.04 28.74
C LEU A 202 15.10 15.00 29.22
N GLN A 203 13.93 14.50 29.65
CA GLN A 203 12.85 15.33 30.20
C GLN A 203 13.23 15.97 31.54
N SER A 204 14.11 15.30 32.29
CA SER A 204 14.53 15.68 33.64
C SER A 204 16.05 15.85 33.74
N ALA A 205 16.71 16.31 32.67
CA ALA A 205 18.16 16.37 32.59
C ALA A 205 18.81 17.23 33.69
N TYR A 206 18.05 18.21 34.20
CA TYR A 206 18.46 19.05 35.34
C TYR A 206 18.62 18.28 36.66
N LEU A 207 18.12 17.03 36.76
CA LEU A 207 18.30 16.13 37.90
C LEU A 207 19.57 15.26 37.79
N GLY A 208 20.33 15.38 36.69
CA GLY A 208 21.54 14.60 36.45
C GLY A 208 21.35 13.47 35.43
N GLU A 209 22.37 12.63 35.29
CA GLU A 209 22.52 11.63 34.20
C GLU A 209 21.36 10.63 34.10
N CYS A 210 20.71 10.32 35.22
CA CYS A 210 19.62 9.35 35.31
C CYS A 210 18.24 10.00 35.52
N GLY A 211 18.11 11.31 35.38
CA GLY A 211 16.83 12.02 35.53
C GLY A 211 16.11 11.68 36.83
N SER A 212 14.86 11.23 36.72
CA SER A 212 13.98 10.93 37.86
C SER A 212 13.96 9.45 38.27
N PHE A 213 14.85 8.60 37.76
CA PHE A 213 14.97 7.23 38.24
C PHE A 213 15.50 7.16 39.68
N THR A 214 15.16 6.10 40.42
CA THR A 214 15.88 5.81 41.67
C THR A 214 17.34 5.44 41.37
N GLN A 215 18.20 5.62 42.37
CA GLN A 215 19.63 5.33 42.23
C GLN A 215 19.90 3.87 41.85
N GLU A 216 19.12 2.92 42.39
CA GLU A 216 19.26 1.50 42.07
C GLU A 216 19.03 1.20 40.58
N TRP A 217 18.03 1.83 39.95
CA TRP A 217 17.75 1.67 38.53
C TRP A 217 18.78 2.39 37.65
N CYS A 218 19.25 3.55 38.10
CA CYS A 218 20.35 4.27 37.46
C CYS A 218 21.63 3.42 37.42
N ASP A 219 22.03 2.88 38.57
CA ASP A 219 23.22 2.04 38.70
C ASP A 219 23.07 0.76 37.89
N ALA A 220 21.90 0.12 37.91
CA ALA A 220 21.63 -1.08 37.13
C ALA A 220 21.81 -0.86 35.62
N TYR A 221 21.32 0.27 35.08
CA TYR A 221 21.51 0.59 33.67
C TYR A 221 22.95 0.93 33.32
N ARG A 222 23.61 1.76 34.13
CA ARG A 222 25.04 2.08 33.93
C ARG A 222 25.88 0.82 33.91
N ASN A 223 25.67 -0.07 34.87
CA ASN A 223 26.38 -1.34 34.95
C ASN A 223 26.07 -2.21 33.73
N ALA A 224 24.80 -2.36 33.35
CA ALA A 224 24.39 -3.10 32.15
C ALA A 224 25.05 -2.58 30.86
N ALA A 225 25.11 -1.26 30.69
CA ALA A 225 25.74 -0.62 29.53
C ALA A 225 27.26 -0.83 29.47
N LEU A 226 27.92 -0.96 30.62
CA LEU A 226 29.37 -1.16 30.72
C LEU A 226 29.78 -2.64 30.65
N SER A 227 29.02 -3.53 31.30
CA SER A 227 29.35 -4.95 31.44
C SER A 227 28.66 -5.84 30.41
N GLY A 228 27.53 -5.40 29.85
CA GLY A 228 26.65 -6.20 29.01
C GLY A 228 25.93 -7.34 29.75
N GLU A 229 26.02 -7.41 31.08
CA GLU A 229 25.38 -8.44 31.93
C GLU A 229 24.94 -7.89 33.29
N PRO A 230 23.77 -8.29 33.80
CA PRO A 230 23.31 -7.81 35.10
C PRO A 230 23.97 -8.60 36.24
N SER A 231 24.32 -7.90 37.31
CA SER A 231 24.78 -8.47 38.58
C SER A 231 23.67 -9.28 39.28
N ALA A 232 24.02 -10.06 40.31
CA ALA A 232 23.01 -10.81 41.07
C ALA A 232 21.97 -9.89 41.75
N ALA A 233 22.41 -8.73 42.24
CA ALA A 233 21.52 -7.72 42.82
C ALA A 233 20.59 -7.12 41.77
N GLU A 234 21.11 -6.81 40.58
CA GLU A 234 20.32 -6.27 39.46
C GLU A 234 19.30 -7.29 38.93
N LYS A 235 19.66 -8.58 38.85
CA LYS A 235 18.70 -9.65 38.54
C LYS A 235 17.55 -9.69 39.55
N LYS A 236 17.85 -9.52 40.84
CA LYS A 236 16.83 -9.45 41.89
C LYS A 236 15.95 -8.19 41.75
N LEU A 237 16.55 -7.05 41.41
CA LEU A 237 15.83 -5.81 41.14
C LEU A 237 14.86 -5.97 39.96
N LEU A 238 15.33 -6.49 38.83
CA LEU A 238 14.51 -6.77 37.65
C LEU A 238 13.37 -7.75 37.98
N ALA A 239 13.68 -8.83 38.70
CA ALA A 239 12.67 -9.80 39.12
C ALA A 239 11.61 -9.20 40.07
N SER A 240 11.97 -8.19 40.88
CA SER A 240 11.03 -7.55 41.81
C SER A 240 9.89 -6.80 41.12
N VAL A 241 10.05 -6.45 39.84
CA VAL A 241 9.06 -5.75 39.02
C VAL A 241 8.56 -6.58 37.82
N SER A 242 8.92 -7.86 37.73
CA SER A 242 8.46 -8.78 36.69
C SER A 242 7.09 -9.39 37.06
N PRO A 243 6.00 -9.14 36.31
CA PRO A 243 4.66 -9.68 36.59
C PRO A 243 4.62 -11.20 36.77
N LYS A 244 5.51 -11.96 36.13
CA LYS A 244 5.59 -13.44 36.28
C LYS A 244 5.58 -13.92 37.74
N ASN A 245 6.11 -13.11 38.66
CA ASN A 245 6.23 -13.45 40.08
C ASN A 245 4.96 -13.17 40.88
N PHE A 246 3.98 -12.46 40.29
CA PHE A 246 2.81 -11.95 41.01
C PHE A 246 1.47 -12.31 40.34
N VAL A 247 1.43 -12.50 39.02
CA VAL A 247 0.17 -12.70 38.26
C VAL A 247 -0.65 -13.92 38.70
N SER A 248 -0.06 -14.90 39.38
CA SER A 248 -0.77 -16.04 39.96
C SER A 248 -1.78 -15.64 41.05
N SER A 249 -1.60 -14.49 41.70
CA SER A 249 -2.52 -14.00 42.74
C SER A 249 -3.75 -13.27 42.17
N ILE A 250 -3.74 -12.83 40.90
CA ILE A 250 -4.81 -12.05 40.27
C ILE A 250 -6.14 -12.80 40.31
N THR A 251 -7.18 -12.18 40.87
CA THR A 251 -8.54 -12.74 40.96
C THR A 251 -9.52 -12.17 39.95
N ALA A 252 -9.16 -11.07 39.29
CA ALA A 252 -9.99 -10.39 38.31
C ALA A 252 -9.91 -11.05 36.93
N PRO A 253 -11.04 -11.14 36.19
CA PRO A 253 -11.02 -11.40 34.75
C PRO A 253 -9.95 -10.56 34.04
N THR A 254 -9.09 -11.20 33.27
CA THR A 254 -7.93 -10.56 32.63
C THR A 254 -7.98 -10.71 31.12
N LEU A 255 -7.74 -9.59 30.40
CA LEU A 255 -7.50 -9.56 28.96
C LEU A 255 -6.03 -9.21 28.72
N LEU A 256 -5.30 -10.09 28.04
CA LEU A 256 -3.92 -9.86 27.64
C LEU A 256 -3.86 -9.50 26.15
N SER A 257 -3.43 -8.30 25.83
CA SER A 257 -3.22 -7.84 24.46
C SER A 257 -1.73 -7.69 24.20
N GLN A 258 -1.25 -8.14 23.04
CA GLN A 258 0.16 -8.05 22.68
C GLN A 258 0.34 -7.81 21.18
N GLY A 259 1.33 -6.99 20.86
CA GLY A 259 1.66 -6.58 19.51
C GLY A 259 2.58 -7.57 18.80
N GLN A 260 2.29 -7.86 17.53
CA GLN A 260 3.17 -8.64 16.67
C GLN A 260 4.44 -7.89 16.27
N ALA A 261 4.39 -6.56 16.21
CA ALA A 261 5.52 -5.69 15.86
C ALA A 261 6.14 -5.09 17.13
N ASP A 262 6.49 -5.97 18.07
CA ASP A 262 7.00 -5.59 19.38
C ASP A 262 8.24 -6.41 19.76
N SER A 263 9.42 -5.87 19.46
CA SER A 263 10.72 -6.42 19.79
C SER A 263 11.16 -6.08 21.21
N LEU A 264 10.51 -5.11 21.85
CA LEU A 264 10.71 -4.81 23.25
C LEU A 264 10.06 -5.88 24.11
N PHE A 265 8.76 -6.09 23.91
CA PHE A 265 7.91 -7.07 24.59
C PHE A 265 7.26 -8.00 23.57
N PRO A 266 7.92 -9.11 23.18
CA PRO A 266 7.40 -10.00 22.15
C PRO A 266 6.12 -10.74 22.58
N LEU A 267 5.45 -11.39 21.61
CA LEU A 267 4.26 -12.21 21.84
C LEU A 267 4.41 -13.26 22.96
N SER A 268 5.64 -13.72 23.21
CA SER A 268 5.96 -14.66 24.29
C SER A 268 5.63 -14.12 25.67
N GLU A 269 5.67 -12.81 25.89
CA GLU A 269 5.37 -12.20 27.19
C GLU A 269 3.92 -12.47 27.61
N SER A 270 2.95 -12.09 26.76
CA SER A 270 1.53 -12.40 26.98
C SER A 270 1.25 -13.91 27.04
N TYR A 271 1.96 -14.71 26.24
CA TYR A 271 1.83 -16.18 26.24
C TYR A 271 2.27 -16.77 27.58
N ASP A 272 3.42 -16.35 28.12
CA ASP A 272 3.97 -16.86 29.37
C ASP A 272 3.17 -16.33 30.58
N THR A 273 2.69 -15.09 30.56
CA THR A 273 1.73 -14.58 31.56
C THR A 273 0.45 -15.43 31.58
N ALA A 274 -0.15 -15.71 30.42
CA ALA A 274 -1.36 -16.52 30.33
C ALA A 274 -1.15 -17.92 30.89
N LYS A 275 0.01 -18.53 30.61
CA LYS A 275 0.38 -19.85 31.13
C LYS A 275 0.44 -19.84 32.66
N LEU A 276 1.01 -18.81 33.27
CA LEU A 276 1.09 -18.68 34.73
C LEU A 276 -0.29 -18.47 35.37
N ILE A 277 -1.12 -17.59 34.81
CA ILE A 277 -2.48 -17.34 35.29
C ILE A 277 -3.32 -18.61 35.19
N LYS A 278 -3.37 -19.28 34.02
CA LYS A 278 -4.16 -20.50 33.86
C LYS A 278 -3.67 -21.66 34.70
N LYS A 279 -2.35 -21.78 34.91
CA LYS A 279 -1.80 -22.79 35.83
C LYS A 279 -2.26 -22.57 37.26
N ALA A 280 -2.30 -21.31 37.72
CA ALA A 280 -2.72 -20.98 39.08
C ALA A 280 -4.25 -21.03 39.26
N LYS A 281 -5.00 -20.58 38.25
CA LYS A 281 -6.46 -20.43 38.30
C LYS A 281 -7.11 -20.80 36.95
N PRO A 282 -7.36 -22.10 36.71
CA PRO A 282 -7.93 -22.59 35.44
C PRO A 282 -9.26 -21.93 35.08
N GLU A 283 -10.12 -21.69 36.08
CA GLU A 283 -11.47 -21.13 35.92
C GLU A 283 -11.50 -19.60 35.78
N LEU A 284 -10.38 -18.90 36.02
CA LEU A 284 -10.35 -17.45 35.89
C LEU A 284 -10.60 -17.07 34.41
N PRO A 285 -11.59 -16.20 34.12
CA PRO A 285 -11.80 -15.73 32.76
C PRO A 285 -10.56 -15.01 32.26
N LEU A 286 -9.99 -15.55 31.18
CA LEU A 286 -8.76 -15.06 30.56
C LEU A 286 -8.96 -15.08 29.05
N ALA A 287 -8.77 -13.92 28.42
CA ALA A 287 -8.77 -13.80 26.98
C ALA A 287 -7.47 -13.16 26.49
N MET A 288 -7.17 -13.35 25.20
CA MET A 288 -5.95 -12.85 24.59
C MET A 288 -6.18 -12.24 23.21
N ILE A 289 -5.51 -11.15 22.90
CA ILE A 289 -5.50 -10.51 21.58
C ILE A 289 -4.05 -10.38 21.10
N TRP A 290 -3.72 -10.94 19.93
CA TRP A 290 -2.47 -10.66 19.23
C TRP A 290 -2.72 -9.76 18.02
N HIS A 291 -2.46 -8.47 18.19
CA HIS A 291 -2.74 -7.44 17.17
C HIS A 291 -1.50 -7.13 16.32
N ALA A 292 -1.67 -6.39 15.22
CA ALA A 292 -0.62 -6.14 14.22
C ALA A 292 0.33 -4.98 14.55
N ALA A 293 0.02 -4.19 15.58
CA ALA A 293 0.85 -3.08 16.06
C ALA A 293 1.91 -3.57 17.07
N GLY A 294 2.63 -2.63 17.69
CA GLY A 294 3.60 -2.85 18.76
C GLY A 294 4.56 -1.66 18.89
N HIS A 295 5.58 -1.79 19.74
CA HIS A 295 6.56 -0.72 19.97
C HIS A 295 7.43 -0.37 18.75
N ASP A 296 7.57 -1.29 17.79
CA ASP A 296 8.30 -1.05 16.54
C ASP A 296 7.41 -0.46 15.43
N GLY A 297 6.15 -0.13 15.75
CA GLY A 297 5.12 0.32 14.81
C GLY A 297 4.18 -0.81 14.40
N GLY A 298 3.98 -1.02 13.10
CA GLY A 298 3.04 -2.01 12.57
C GLY A 298 1.75 -1.39 12.04
N LEU A 299 0.74 -2.22 11.77
CA LEU A 299 -0.54 -1.73 11.27
C LEU A 299 -1.37 -1.15 12.42
N ASP A 300 -1.90 0.05 12.24
CA ASP A 300 -2.78 0.68 13.22
C ASP A 300 -4.06 -0.15 13.42
N GLN A 301 -4.31 -0.56 14.65
CA GLN A 301 -5.52 -1.26 15.08
C GLN A 301 -6.17 -0.60 16.30
N ASN A 302 -5.88 0.68 16.57
CA ASN A 302 -6.35 1.39 17.77
C ASN A 302 -7.87 1.39 17.88
N GLU A 303 -8.60 1.62 16.78
CA GLU A 303 -10.07 1.60 16.80
C GLU A 303 -10.62 0.21 17.16
N TYR A 304 -10.06 -0.84 16.55
CA TYR A 304 -10.41 -2.22 16.85
C TYR A 304 -10.13 -2.57 18.31
N LEU A 305 -8.93 -2.28 18.81
CA LEU A 305 -8.52 -2.57 20.19
C LEU A 305 -9.40 -1.81 21.18
N ARG A 306 -9.65 -0.53 20.95
CA ARG A 306 -10.52 0.29 21.81
C ARG A 306 -11.95 -0.27 21.88
N SER A 307 -12.47 -0.79 20.77
CA SER A 307 -13.76 -1.51 20.77
C SER A 307 -13.70 -2.81 21.57
N GLN A 308 -12.63 -3.60 21.47
CA GLN A 308 -12.49 -4.84 22.24
C GLN A 308 -12.34 -4.57 23.74
N TYR A 309 -11.56 -3.55 24.12
CA TYR A 309 -11.38 -3.14 25.50
C TYR A 309 -12.70 -2.65 26.12
N LEU A 310 -13.49 -1.91 25.35
CA LEU A 310 -14.84 -1.54 25.75
C LEU A 310 -15.72 -2.76 26.01
N ASN A 311 -15.75 -3.72 25.08
CA ASN A 311 -16.55 -4.94 25.22
C ASN A 311 -16.14 -5.74 26.47
N TRP A 312 -14.85 -5.78 26.79
CA TRP A 312 -14.35 -6.42 28.00
C TRP A 312 -14.89 -5.74 29.28
N PHE A 313 -14.79 -4.41 29.36
CA PHE A 313 -15.31 -3.67 30.52
C PHE A 313 -16.84 -3.67 30.60
N MET A 314 -17.56 -3.58 29.47
CA MET A 314 -19.02 -3.71 29.47
C MET A 314 -19.45 -5.09 29.99
N LYS A 315 -18.75 -6.15 29.59
CA LYS A 315 -19.03 -7.50 30.07
C LYS A 315 -18.85 -7.64 31.59
N TYR A 316 -17.73 -7.16 32.14
CA TYR A 316 -17.38 -7.44 33.54
C TYR A 316 -17.82 -6.36 34.54
N LEU A 317 -17.75 -5.08 34.17
CA LEU A 317 -18.15 -3.97 35.06
C LEU A 317 -19.64 -3.64 34.90
N MET A 318 -20.17 -3.65 33.67
CA MET A 318 -21.59 -3.35 33.41
C MET A 318 -22.47 -4.61 33.38
N LYS A 319 -21.87 -5.81 33.44
CA LYS A 319 -22.57 -7.11 33.42
C LYS A 319 -23.41 -7.32 32.16
N GLU A 320 -23.00 -6.72 31.04
CA GLU A 320 -23.66 -6.90 29.75
C GLU A 320 -23.43 -8.32 29.20
N LYS A 321 -24.43 -8.86 28.51
CA LYS A 321 -24.36 -10.19 27.88
C LYS A 321 -23.59 -10.10 26.57
N ILE A 322 -22.27 -10.01 26.65
CA ILE A 322 -21.36 -9.98 25.51
C ILE A 322 -20.64 -11.32 25.38
N GLU A 323 -20.71 -11.95 24.22
CA GLU A 323 -19.82 -13.07 23.86
C GLU A 323 -18.46 -12.50 23.44
N PHE A 324 -17.41 -12.87 24.17
CA PHE A 324 -16.06 -12.38 23.94
C PHE A 324 -15.15 -13.56 23.58
N PRO A 325 -14.48 -13.57 22.41
CA PRO A 325 -13.61 -14.67 22.02
C PRO A 325 -12.44 -14.86 22.98
N VAL A 326 -12.10 -16.13 23.27
CA VAL A 326 -11.00 -16.48 24.18
C VAL A 326 -9.65 -16.08 23.60
N PHE A 327 -9.46 -16.23 22.30
CA PHE A 327 -8.24 -15.79 21.62
C PHE A 327 -8.58 -15.13 20.29
N GLN A 328 -7.98 -13.97 20.04
CA GLN A 328 -8.10 -13.23 18.80
C GLN A 328 -6.70 -12.94 18.27
N PHE A 329 -6.50 -13.01 16.96
CA PHE A 329 -5.23 -12.62 16.38
C PHE A 329 -5.38 -12.06 14.97
N THR A 330 -4.50 -11.13 14.61
CA THR A 330 -4.52 -10.46 13.31
C THR A 330 -3.55 -11.13 12.36
N LYS A 331 -4.01 -11.50 11.16
CA LYS A 331 -3.12 -11.88 10.04
C LYS A 331 -2.84 -10.65 9.19
N THR A 332 -1.56 -10.32 9.04
CA THR A 332 -1.07 -9.13 8.31
C THR A 332 -0.81 -9.38 6.83
N ASN A 333 -0.79 -10.63 6.34
CA ASN A 333 -0.66 -10.97 4.92
C ASN A 333 -2.03 -10.94 4.18
N GLY A 334 -2.90 -9.98 4.50
CA GLY A 334 -4.27 -9.91 4.00
C GLY A 334 -4.40 -9.43 2.55
N THR A 335 -5.66 -9.38 2.07
CA THR A 335 -6.03 -8.85 0.76
C THR A 335 -5.60 -7.39 0.61
N ILE A 336 -4.97 -7.06 -0.52
CA ILE A 336 -4.61 -5.70 -0.91
C ILE A 336 -5.90 -4.94 -1.28
N SER A 337 -6.10 -3.78 -0.66
CA SER A 337 -7.18 -2.86 -0.99
C SER A 337 -7.01 -2.34 -2.42
N LEU A 338 -8.08 -2.41 -3.22
CA LEU A 338 -8.08 -1.95 -4.61
C LEU A 338 -8.09 -0.43 -4.75
N GLN A 339 -8.33 0.33 -3.67
CA GLN A 339 -8.41 1.79 -3.71
C GLN A 339 -7.05 2.47 -3.46
N ASP A 340 -6.25 1.91 -2.56
CA ASP A 340 -5.02 2.53 -2.05
C ASP A 340 -3.84 1.54 -1.96
N SER A 341 -4.02 0.29 -2.41
CA SER A 341 -3.00 -0.77 -2.36
C SER A 341 -2.50 -1.11 -0.94
N THR A 342 -3.25 -0.77 0.11
CA THR A 342 -2.88 -1.11 1.49
C THR A 342 -3.31 -2.54 1.85
N VAL A 343 -2.53 -3.22 2.68
CA VAL A 343 -2.88 -4.58 3.12
C VAL A 343 -3.94 -4.49 4.21
N ILE A 344 -5.13 -5.05 3.98
CA ILE A 344 -6.21 -5.06 4.98
C ILE A 344 -5.95 -6.19 5.98
N PRO A 345 -5.62 -5.89 7.25
CA PRO A 345 -5.44 -6.92 8.26
C PRO A 345 -6.76 -7.66 8.49
N ARG A 346 -6.71 -9.00 8.60
CA ARG A 346 -7.88 -9.81 8.95
C ARG A 346 -7.74 -10.35 10.37
N VAL A 347 -8.78 -10.15 11.17
CA VAL A 347 -8.86 -10.67 12.55
C VAL A 347 -9.46 -12.07 12.52
N PHE A 348 -8.83 -13.00 13.22
CA PHE A 348 -9.27 -14.37 13.43
C PHE A 348 -9.58 -14.58 14.90
N SER A 349 -10.54 -15.46 15.20
CA SER A 349 -10.95 -15.81 16.55
C SER A 349 -10.90 -17.32 16.78
N SER A 350 -10.51 -17.70 17.99
CA SER A 350 -10.41 -19.08 18.48
C SER A 350 -11.07 -19.19 19.86
N SER A 351 -11.71 -20.33 20.12
CA SER A 351 -12.25 -20.69 21.44
C SER A 351 -11.18 -21.18 22.42
N LYS A 352 -9.93 -21.37 21.97
CA LYS A 352 -8.80 -21.83 22.76
C LYS A 352 -7.66 -20.81 22.73
N LEU A 353 -7.02 -20.60 23.88
CA LEU A 353 -5.79 -19.83 24.00
C LEU A 353 -4.62 -20.52 23.27
N PRO A 354 -3.62 -19.76 22.78
CA PRO A 354 -2.46 -20.34 22.10
C PRO A 354 -1.64 -21.27 23.00
N ILE A 355 -1.71 -21.11 24.33
CA ILE A 355 -1.06 -22.02 25.29
C ILE A 355 -1.63 -23.46 25.25
N SER A 356 -2.85 -23.62 24.73
CA SER A 356 -3.55 -24.90 24.57
C SER A 356 -3.56 -25.40 23.12
N ALA A 357 -2.84 -24.72 22.23
CA ALA A 357 -2.70 -25.11 20.83
C ALA A 357 -1.90 -26.40 20.68
N GLY A 358 -2.32 -27.25 19.74
CA GLY A 358 -1.63 -28.48 19.38
C GLY A 358 -0.25 -28.19 18.82
N GLU A 359 0.71 -29.06 19.12
CA GLU A 359 2.07 -28.99 18.62
C GLU A 359 2.22 -29.90 17.40
N LYS A 360 2.93 -29.39 16.38
CA LYS A 360 3.31 -30.13 15.19
C LYS A 360 4.82 -30.04 15.02
N GLN A 361 5.37 -31.00 14.29
CA GLN A 361 6.78 -31.06 13.95
C GLN A 361 6.98 -30.92 12.45
N LEU A 362 8.06 -30.24 12.06
CA LEU A 362 8.49 -30.09 10.67
C LEU A 362 9.97 -30.48 10.57
N GLN A 363 10.26 -31.48 9.74
CA GLN A 363 11.63 -31.92 9.51
C GLN A 363 12.40 -30.86 8.71
N LEU A 364 13.62 -30.55 9.17
CA LEU A 364 14.55 -29.71 8.44
C LEU A 364 15.52 -30.59 7.63
N LEU A 365 15.82 -30.16 6.40
CA LEU A 365 16.72 -30.82 5.46
C LEU A 365 18.16 -30.37 5.66
N THR A 366 18.38 -29.08 5.88
CA THR A 366 19.74 -28.54 6.06
C THR A 366 20.20 -28.83 7.48
N PRO A 367 21.21 -29.71 7.66
CA PRO A 367 21.58 -30.14 9.00
C PRO A 367 22.50 -29.15 9.71
N LEU A 368 23.15 -28.22 8.98
CA LEU A 368 24.20 -27.35 9.50
C LEU A 368 24.15 -25.95 8.88
N ALA A 369 24.25 -24.92 9.73
CA ALA A 369 24.47 -23.53 9.35
C ALA A 369 25.86 -23.08 9.82
N ALA A 370 26.65 -22.51 8.92
CA ALA A 370 27.98 -21.96 9.17
C ALA A 370 27.93 -20.43 9.22
N ILE A 371 28.51 -19.82 10.24
CA ILE A 371 28.34 -18.39 10.52
C ILE A 371 29.70 -17.79 10.92
N SER A 372 30.18 -16.82 10.12
CA SER A 372 31.34 -16.02 10.45
C SER A 372 30.92 -14.73 11.15
N TYR A 373 31.56 -14.43 12.28
CA TYR A 373 31.36 -13.18 13.00
C TYR A 373 32.60 -12.29 12.81
N PRO A 374 32.46 -11.11 12.18
CA PRO A 374 33.58 -10.21 11.91
C PRO A 374 34.10 -9.53 13.18
N ILE A 375 35.33 -9.03 13.15
CA ILE A 375 35.89 -8.24 14.25
C ILE A 375 34.98 -7.02 14.52
N GLY A 376 34.63 -6.80 15.79
CA GLY A 376 33.74 -5.71 16.20
C GLY A 376 32.27 -5.86 15.77
N GLY A 377 31.90 -6.93 15.06
CA GLY A 377 30.52 -7.16 14.64
C GLY A 377 30.04 -6.24 13.51
N ILE A 378 30.96 -5.70 12.69
CA ILE A 378 30.64 -4.77 11.60
C ILE A 378 31.00 -5.41 10.24
N PRO A 379 30.08 -5.40 9.24
CA PRO A 379 28.71 -4.91 9.30
C PRO A 379 27.83 -5.80 10.20
N SER A 380 26.79 -5.21 10.80
CA SER A 380 25.86 -5.90 11.71
C SER A 380 24.49 -6.03 11.08
N ALA A 381 23.82 -7.16 11.30
CA ALA A 381 22.45 -7.35 10.82
C ALA A 381 21.47 -6.41 11.54
N ILE A 382 20.37 -6.10 10.88
CA ILE A 382 19.28 -5.28 11.44
C ILE A 382 18.01 -6.13 11.42
N SER A 383 17.57 -6.58 12.59
CA SER A 383 16.35 -7.37 12.74
C SER A 383 15.13 -6.48 13.01
N ALA A 384 15.03 -5.90 14.20
CA ALA A 384 14.03 -4.91 14.60
C ALA A 384 14.67 -3.79 15.45
N LEU A 385 14.36 -2.54 15.10
CA LEU A 385 14.83 -1.35 15.83
C LEU A 385 13.66 -0.39 16.07
N PRO A 386 13.67 0.37 17.18
CA PRO A 386 12.67 1.39 17.46
C PRO A 386 12.51 2.36 16.27
N GLY A 387 11.28 2.57 15.82
CA GLY A 387 10.97 3.54 14.74
C GLY A 387 11.35 3.10 13.31
N ILE A 388 11.98 1.94 13.12
CA ILE A 388 12.39 1.43 11.79
C ILE A 388 11.54 0.21 11.37
N GLY A 389 10.86 -0.46 12.31
CA GLY A 389 10.23 -1.77 12.15
C GLY A 389 9.42 -2.00 10.86
N SER A 390 8.18 -1.52 10.79
CA SER A 390 7.25 -1.90 9.70
C SER A 390 7.61 -1.31 8.32
N ALA A 391 8.14 -0.09 8.26
CA ALA A 391 8.63 0.51 7.02
C ALA A 391 9.92 -0.18 6.51
N GLY A 392 10.80 -0.58 7.44
CA GLY A 392 11.99 -1.37 7.16
C GLY A 392 11.67 -2.79 6.68
N ALA A 393 10.60 -3.42 7.18
CA ALA A 393 10.13 -4.72 6.70
C ALA A 393 9.58 -4.69 5.25
N LEU A 394 8.97 -3.57 4.83
CA LEU A 394 8.54 -3.37 3.45
C LEU A 394 9.73 -3.09 2.52
N ALA A 395 10.64 -2.21 2.96
CA ALA A 395 11.88 -1.92 2.24
C ALA A 395 12.80 -3.16 2.13
N SER A 396 12.88 -3.99 3.17
CA SER A 396 13.66 -5.22 3.17
C SER A 396 13.06 -6.29 2.27
N ARG A 397 11.73 -6.37 2.13
CA ARG A 397 11.08 -7.25 1.13
C ARG A 397 11.39 -6.83 -0.29
N VAL A 398 11.35 -5.53 -0.59
CA VAL A 398 11.69 -4.99 -1.92
C VAL A 398 13.17 -5.20 -2.23
N VAL A 399 14.06 -4.88 -1.29
CA VAL A 399 15.51 -5.10 -1.45
C VAL A 399 15.82 -6.59 -1.55
N SER A 400 15.24 -7.46 -0.72
CA SER A 400 15.46 -8.91 -0.78
C SER A 400 14.93 -9.54 -2.06
N ALA A 401 13.84 -9.04 -2.64
CA ALA A 401 13.31 -9.52 -3.92
C ALA A 401 14.22 -9.13 -5.10
N VAL A 402 14.97 -8.04 -4.99
CA VAL A 402 15.87 -7.53 -6.04
C VAL A 402 17.30 -8.05 -5.87
N SER A 403 17.80 -8.15 -4.63
CA SER A 403 19.20 -8.49 -4.31
C SER A 403 19.41 -9.94 -3.90
N GLY A 404 18.36 -10.69 -3.58
CA GLY A 404 18.44 -12.05 -3.03
C GLY A 404 18.92 -12.11 -1.57
N PHE A 405 19.06 -10.97 -0.89
CA PHE A 405 19.58 -10.88 0.49
C PHE A 405 18.69 -9.95 1.37
N SER A 406 18.37 -10.39 2.59
CA SER A 406 17.58 -9.63 3.58
C SER A 406 18.50 -8.97 4.61
N PRO A 407 18.38 -7.67 4.94
CA PRO A 407 19.21 -6.96 5.93
C PRO A 407 19.37 -7.65 7.30
N ALA A 408 18.49 -8.59 7.64
CA ALA A 408 18.57 -9.43 8.84
C ALA A 408 19.51 -10.65 8.72
N PHE A 409 19.98 -11.02 7.51
CA PHE A 409 20.68 -12.30 7.24
C PHE A 409 21.99 -12.17 6.45
N LEU A 410 22.93 -11.33 6.91
CA LEU A 410 24.11 -10.92 6.12
C LEU A 410 24.87 -12.13 5.53
N PRO A 411 25.23 -12.14 4.22
CA PRO A 411 25.88 -13.29 3.62
C PRO A 411 27.18 -13.63 4.34
N GLY A 412 27.36 -14.90 4.68
CA GLY A 412 28.52 -15.37 5.46
C GLY A 412 28.44 -15.10 6.96
N GLN A 413 27.56 -14.21 7.43
CA GLN A 413 27.29 -13.96 8.86
C GLN A 413 25.94 -14.51 9.32
N SER A 414 25.26 -15.24 8.46
CA SER A 414 23.97 -15.85 8.74
C SER A 414 23.81 -17.16 7.99
N GLY A 415 22.99 -18.05 8.53
CA GLY A 415 22.64 -19.32 7.89
C GLY A 415 21.19 -19.70 8.16
N LEU A 416 20.67 -20.60 7.34
CA LEU A 416 19.29 -21.10 7.42
C LEU A 416 19.30 -22.61 7.63
N LEU A 417 18.49 -23.08 8.58
CA LEU A 417 18.11 -24.48 8.69
C LEU A 417 16.73 -24.62 8.05
N GLU A 418 16.68 -25.18 6.84
CA GLU A 418 15.52 -25.12 5.95
C GLU A 418 14.71 -26.43 5.95
N SER A 419 13.39 -26.34 5.83
CA SER A 419 12.52 -27.49 5.53
C SER A 419 12.55 -27.87 4.05
N ALA A 420 11.93 -28.99 3.71
CA ALA A 420 11.52 -29.24 2.33
C ALA A 420 10.48 -28.18 1.88
N PRO A 421 10.36 -27.88 0.57
CA PRO A 421 9.23 -27.12 0.05
C PRO A 421 7.90 -27.73 0.52
N LEU A 422 7.02 -26.89 1.02
CA LEU A 422 5.77 -27.31 1.63
C LEU A 422 4.84 -27.92 0.58
N THR A 423 4.31 -29.10 0.87
CA THR A 423 3.27 -29.76 0.06
C THR A 423 1.85 -29.37 0.48
N GLN A 424 1.70 -28.78 1.67
CA GLN A 424 0.46 -28.27 2.23
C GLN A 424 0.72 -26.94 2.93
N PRO A 425 -0.24 -26.00 2.92
CA PRO A 425 -0.07 -24.72 3.62
C PRO A 425 0.05 -24.93 5.13
N ILE A 426 0.96 -24.18 5.75
CA ILE A 426 1.18 -24.19 7.21
C ILE A 426 0.89 -22.80 7.77
N SER A 427 0.09 -22.76 8.84
CA SER A 427 -0.18 -21.54 9.62
C SER A 427 0.36 -21.74 11.03
N VAL A 428 1.50 -21.10 11.33
CA VAL A 428 2.08 -21.08 12.68
C VAL A 428 1.41 -19.97 13.46
N VAL A 429 0.88 -20.29 14.64
CA VAL A 429 0.29 -19.32 15.56
C VAL A 429 0.76 -19.66 16.97
N GLY A 430 1.88 -19.08 17.37
CA GLY A 430 2.46 -19.26 18.70
C GLY A 430 3.97 -19.45 18.71
N PRO A 431 4.53 -19.81 19.88
CA PRO A 431 5.95 -20.12 20.01
C PRO A 431 6.33 -21.40 19.25
N SER A 432 7.56 -21.40 18.76
CA SER A 432 8.21 -22.55 18.13
C SER A 432 9.51 -22.88 18.86
N SER A 433 10.05 -24.07 18.70
CA SER A 433 11.32 -24.48 19.31
C SER A 433 12.07 -25.50 18.47
N ILE A 434 13.38 -25.55 18.67
CA ILE A 434 14.27 -26.50 18.00
C ILE A 434 15.44 -26.86 18.92
N LYS A 435 15.85 -28.13 18.91
CA LYS A 435 17.09 -28.57 19.53
C LYS A 435 18.23 -28.46 18.51
N VAL A 436 19.32 -27.80 18.90
CA VAL A 436 20.48 -27.57 18.05
C VAL A 436 21.79 -27.87 18.78
N ARG A 437 22.83 -28.24 18.03
CA ARG A 437 24.22 -28.25 18.51
C ARG A 437 24.91 -26.98 18.06
N VAL A 438 25.55 -26.25 18.98
CA VAL A 438 26.31 -25.05 18.67
C VAL A 438 27.80 -25.30 18.95
N THR A 439 28.66 -25.00 17.97
CA THR A 439 30.12 -24.95 18.16
C THR A 439 30.62 -23.51 18.02
N SER A 440 31.75 -23.21 18.66
CA SER A 440 32.40 -21.90 18.59
C SER A 440 33.92 -22.06 18.65
N THR A 441 34.64 -21.27 17.84
CA THR A 441 36.10 -21.21 17.86
C THR A 441 36.68 -20.54 19.12
N THR A 442 35.86 -19.79 19.86
CA THR A 442 36.29 -19.01 21.04
C THR A 442 35.73 -19.53 22.36
N GLY A 443 34.93 -20.61 22.33
CA GLY A 443 34.30 -21.17 23.53
C GLY A 443 33.07 -20.41 24.05
N ASP A 444 32.63 -19.36 23.36
CA ASP A 444 31.40 -18.60 23.67
C ASP A 444 30.59 -18.34 22.39
N ALA A 445 29.28 -18.10 22.50
CA ALA A 445 28.46 -17.76 21.34
C ALA A 445 27.40 -16.70 21.68
N THR A 446 27.22 -15.75 20.77
CA THR A 446 26.07 -14.83 20.75
C THR A 446 25.41 -14.97 19.38
N LEU A 447 24.18 -15.46 19.37
CA LEU A 447 23.44 -15.82 18.15
C LEU A 447 22.01 -15.31 18.21
N PHE A 448 21.44 -15.00 17.06
CA PHE A 448 20.07 -14.48 16.94
C PHE A 448 19.26 -15.42 16.07
N PHE A 449 18.33 -16.14 16.68
CA PHE A 449 17.47 -17.10 16.00
C PHE A 449 16.16 -16.44 15.56
N SER A 450 15.63 -16.85 14.42
CA SER A 450 14.37 -16.33 13.88
C SER A 450 13.62 -17.44 13.17
N LEU A 451 12.30 -17.26 13.03
CA LEU A 451 11.46 -18.12 12.22
C LEU A 451 11.07 -17.36 10.96
N VAL A 452 11.42 -17.89 9.79
CA VAL A 452 11.24 -17.23 8.51
C VAL A 452 10.55 -18.12 7.49
N THR A 453 9.99 -17.49 6.47
CA THR A 453 9.50 -18.15 5.26
C THR A 453 10.35 -17.73 4.08
N LYS A 454 10.59 -18.66 3.16
CA LYS A 454 11.31 -18.42 1.90
C LYS A 454 10.44 -18.89 0.75
N SER A 455 10.08 -17.97 -0.12
CA SER A 455 9.25 -18.26 -1.28
C SER A 455 10.06 -18.95 -2.40
N PRO A 456 9.40 -19.58 -3.39
CA PRO A 456 10.07 -20.17 -4.56
C PRO A 456 10.95 -19.18 -5.35
N SER A 457 10.67 -17.88 -5.31
CA SER A 457 11.50 -16.85 -5.94
C SER A 457 12.77 -16.52 -5.14
N GLY A 458 12.96 -17.14 -3.98
CA GLY A 458 14.08 -16.90 -3.07
C GLY A 458 13.86 -15.76 -2.08
N ALA A 459 12.73 -15.04 -2.14
CA ALA A 459 12.45 -13.96 -1.19
C ALA A 459 12.23 -14.50 0.23
N ILE A 460 12.96 -13.95 1.20
CA ILE A 460 12.88 -14.32 2.62
C ILE A 460 12.00 -13.30 3.36
N THR A 461 11.00 -13.81 4.08
CA THR A 461 10.14 -13.00 4.94
C THR A 461 10.32 -13.41 6.39
N GLN A 462 10.82 -12.47 7.20
CA GLN A 462 10.85 -12.55 8.65
C GLN A 462 9.71 -11.70 9.24
N PRO A 463 8.80 -12.27 10.04
CA PRO A 463 7.72 -11.52 10.66
C PRO A 463 8.24 -10.42 11.60
N ASN A 464 7.98 -9.16 11.24
CA ASN A 464 8.32 -7.94 12.00
C ASN A 464 9.76 -7.85 12.50
N GLY A 465 10.70 -8.59 11.88
CA GLY A 465 12.10 -8.57 12.29
C GLY A 465 12.38 -9.14 13.68
N ILE A 466 11.45 -9.85 14.32
CA ILE A 466 11.64 -10.33 15.69
C ILE A 466 12.63 -11.50 15.71
N VAL A 467 13.52 -11.49 16.71
CA VAL A 467 14.57 -12.51 16.94
C VAL A 467 14.52 -13.06 18.36
N SER A 468 15.12 -14.23 18.53
CA SER A 468 15.36 -14.95 19.78
C SER A 468 16.87 -14.97 20.05
N PRO A 469 17.38 -14.02 20.86
CA PRO A 469 18.80 -13.96 21.20
C PRO A 469 19.22 -15.12 22.10
N VAL A 470 20.42 -15.63 21.85
CA VAL A 470 21.04 -16.74 22.58
C VAL A 470 22.45 -16.31 22.96
N ARG A 471 22.77 -16.45 24.26
CA ARG A 471 24.14 -16.32 24.76
C ARG A 471 24.57 -17.62 25.43
N LEU A 472 25.72 -18.14 25.02
CA LEU A 472 26.34 -19.36 25.54
C LEU A 472 27.77 -19.04 25.98
N LYS A 473 28.21 -19.67 27.07
CA LYS A 473 29.58 -19.63 27.60
C LYS A 473 30.10 -21.06 27.76
N ASP A 474 31.42 -21.20 27.87
CA ASP A 474 32.09 -22.47 28.18
C ASP A 474 31.75 -23.62 27.21
N ILE A 475 31.61 -23.28 25.91
CA ILE A 475 31.30 -24.24 24.83
C ILE A 475 32.52 -25.14 24.59
N PRO A 476 32.40 -26.47 24.77
CA PRO A 476 33.48 -27.41 24.43
C PRO A 476 33.78 -27.41 22.93
N GLN A 477 34.97 -27.90 22.55
CA GLN A 477 35.35 -28.04 21.13
C GLN A 477 34.36 -28.91 20.32
N ALA A 478 33.76 -29.93 20.95
CA ALA A 478 32.74 -30.78 20.33
C ALA A 478 31.37 -30.10 20.17
N GLY A 479 31.19 -28.91 20.73
CA GLY A 479 29.93 -28.17 20.78
C GLY A 479 29.06 -28.48 22.00
N VAL A 480 27.95 -27.74 22.11
CA VAL A 480 26.95 -27.88 23.15
C VAL A 480 25.55 -28.03 22.55
N ASP A 481 24.75 -28.92 23.12
CA ASP A 481 23.37 -29.16 22.70
C ASP A 481 22.41 -28.29 23.52
N VAL A 482 21.59 -27.50 22.85
CA VAL A 482 20.63 -26.60 23.49
C VAL A 482 19.27 -26.64 22.79
N THR A 483 18.21 -26.40 23.56
CA THR A 483 16.86 -26.20 23.00
C THR A 483 16.55 -24.72 22.98
N VAL A 484 16.40 -24.17 21.78
CA VAL A 484 16.14 -22.75 21.54
C VAL A 484 14.64 -22.53 21.35
N ARG A 485 14.05 -21.63 22.13
CA ARG A 485 12.70 -21.08 21.90
C ARG A 485 12.79 -20.00 20.83
N LEU A 486 12.16 -20.22 19.69
CA LEU A 486 12.05 -19.22 18.62
C LEU A 486 10.97 -18.19 18.98
N PRO A 487 10.96 -17.01 18.31
CA PRO A 487 9.95 -16.01 18.56
C PRO A 487 8.55 -16.57 18.40
N ALA A 488 7.65 -16.23 19.33
CA ALA A 488 6.24 -16.47 19.11
C ALA A 488 5.78 -15.57 17.96
N ALA A 489 5.22 -16.18 16.92
CA ALA A 489 4.90 -15.49 15.69
C ALA A 489 3.60 -16.01 15.07
N ILE A 490 3.06 -15.21 14.15
CA ILE A 490 1.95 -15.57 13.28
C ILE A 490 2.52 -15.60 11.87
N ILE A 491 2.60 -16.80 11.30
CA ILE A 491 3.22 -17.04 9.99
C ILE A 491 2.28 -17.88 9.16
N ASP A 492 2.03 -17.44 7.93
CA ASP A 492 1.39 -18.25 6.91
C ASP A 492 2.39 -18.55 5.81
N ALA A 493 2.58 -19.84 5.53
CA ALA A 493 3.42 -20.35 4.45
C ALA A 493 2.53 -21.13 3.48
N ALA A 494 2.61 -20.80 2.20
CA ALA A 494 1.85 -21.43 1.13
C ALA A 494 2.52 -22.72 0.63
N VAL A 495 1.82 -23.45 -0.24
CA VAL A 495 2.41 -24.58 -0.96
C VAL A 495 3.58 -24.08 -1.81
N GLY A 496 4.71 -24.78 -1.74
CA GLY A 496 5.96 -24.42 -2.42
C GLY A 496 6.89 -23.53 -1.60
N ASP A 497 6.39 -22.84 -0.57
CA ASP A 497 7.25 -22.08 0.35
C ASP A 497 8.13 -23.05 1.18
N VAL A 498 9.21 -22.52 1.75
CA VAL A 498 10.06 -23.20 2.73
C VAL A 498 9.93 -22.48 4.07
N ILE A 499 9.76 -23.22 5.15
CA ILE A 499 9.91 -22.69 6.52
C ILE A 499 11.35 -22.94 6.94
N ALA A 500 12.00 -21.91 7.49
CA ALA A 500 13.38 -22.02 7.94
C ALA A 500 13.59 -21.39 9.32
N VAL A 501 14.56 -21.94 10.05
CA VAL A 501 15.14 -21.27 11.22
C VAL A 501 16.33 -20.46 10.73
N GLY A 502 16.21 -19.14 10.77
CA GLY A 502 17.30 -18.25 10.42
C GLY A 502 18.18 -17.94 11.63
N ILE A 503 19.49 -18.06 11.48
CA ILE A 503 20.46 -17.77 12.54
C ILE A 503 21.43 -16.69 12.04
N SER A 504 21.51 -15.58 12.75
CA SER A 504 22.53 -14.53 12.54
C SER A 504 23.56 -14.53 13.67
N GLY A 505 24.82 -14.20 13.33
CA GLY A 505 25.88 -13.95 14.30
C GLY A 505 25.93 -12.51 14.82
N THR A 506 25.31 -11.56 14.12
CA THR A 506 25.33 -10.12 14.46
C THR A 506 23.91 -9.57 14.56
N ASP A 507 23.72 -8.56 15.42
CA ASP A 507 22.50 -7.76 15.47
C ASP A 507 22.80 -6.38 16.11
N GLN A 508 22.48 -5.30 15.42
CA GLN A 508 22.78 -3.94 15.86
C GLN A 508 22.01 -3.52 17.13
N GLY A 509 20.86 -4.14 17.42
CA GLY A 509 20.03 -3.85 18.59
C GLY A 509 20.67 -4.27 19.92
N TYR A 510 21.70 -5.11 19.87
CA TYR A 510 22.24 -5.82 21.03
C TYR A 510 23.72 -5.53 21.26
N GLU A 511 24.17 -5.79 22.49
CA GLU A 511 25.60 -5.80 22.78
C GLU A 511 26.24 -7.04 22.19
N LEU A 512 27.29 -6.80 21.40
CA LEU A 512 27.94 -7.83 20.60
C LEU A 512 29.38 -8.06 21.08
N PRO A 513 29.93 -9.26 20.88
CA PRO A 513 31.31 -9.52 21.26
C PRO A 513 32.36 -8.75 20.46
N LYS A 514 33.52 -8.43 21.04
CA LYS A 514 34.55 -7.63 20.34
C LYS A 514 35.40 -8.44 19.34
N MET A 515 35.81 -9.64 19.73
CA MET A 515 36.71 -10.48 18.92
C MET A 515 35.96 -11.22 17.80
N SER A 516 36.62 -11.50 16.69
CA SER A 516 36.10 -12.40 15.65
C SER A 516 35.93 -13.82 16.15
N ARG A 517 35.02 -14.56 15.54
CA ARG A 517 34.70 -15.95 15.89
C ARG A 517 33.95 -16.61 14.75
N TYR A 518 33.95 -17.93 14.75
CA TYR A 518 33.20 -18.73 13.81
C TYR A 518 32.30 -19.70 14.56
N TYR A 519 31.06 -19.80 14.11
CA TYR A 519 30.04 -20.64 14.69
C TYR A 519 29.56 -21.67 13.69
N THR A 520 29.20 -22.85 14.20
CA THR A 520 28.32 -23.74 13.47
C THR A 520 27.12 -24.11 14.33
N VAL A 521 25.95 -24.22 13.69
CA VAL A 521 24.70 -24.59 14.33
C VAL A 521 24.09 -25.75 13.57
N ALA A 522 23.96 -26.91 14.21
CA ALA A 522 23.38 -28.09 13.60
C ALA A 522 22.00 -28.41 14.17
N ALA A 523 21.02 -28.75 13.31
CA ALA A 523 19.71 -29.21 13.76
C ALA A 523 19.80 -30.63 14.34
N LEU A 524 19.33 -30.82 15.59
CA LEU A 524 19.27 -32.12 16.26
C LEU A 524 17.84 -32.65 16.41
N SER A 525 16.84 -31.83 16.13
CA SER A 525 15.43 -32.20 16.15
C SER A 525 14.69 -31.56 14.97
N PRO A 526 13.50 -32.07 14.63
CA PRO A 526 12.52 -31.31 13.87
C PRO A 526 12.23 -29.95 14.55
N LEU A 527 11.80 -28.98 13.75
CA LEU A 527 11.20 -27.74 14.24
C LEU A 527 9.84 -28.06 14.84
N THR A 528 9.65 -27.75 16.11
CA THR A 528 8.34 -27.85 16.78
C THR A 528 7.64 -26.50 16.71
N TYR A 529 6.37 -26.48 16.30
CA TYR A 529 5.57 -25.26 16.15
C TYR A 529 4.13 -25.48 16.58
N LYS A 530 3.42 -24.39 16.92
CA LYS A 530 2.00 -24.42 17.32
C LYS A 530 1.07 -23.99 16.20
N VAL A 531 -0.10 -24.63 16.14
CA VAL A 531 -1.17 -24.30 15.20
C VAL A 531 -2.45 -23.93 15.95
N ALA A 532 -3.13 -22.86 15.51
CA ALA A 532 -4.42 -22.47 16.05
C ALA A 532 -5.55 -22.83 15.08
N ASN A 533 -6.57 -23.56 15.57
CA ASN A 533 -7.83 -23.73 14.84
C ASN A 533 -8.65 -22.46 15.07
N ALA A 534 -8.70 -21.58 14.06
CA ALA A 534 -9.39 -20.30 14.16
C ALA A 534 -10.23 -20.02 12.92
N SER A 535 -11.33 -19.32 13.11
CA SER A 535 -12.20 -18.85 12.04
C SER A 535 -11.99 -17.35 11.83
N ALA A 536 -12.08 -16.89 10.58
CA ALA A 536 -12.07 -15.46 10.31
C ALA A 536 -13.25 -14.83 11.06
N SER A 537 -12.98 -13.76 11.83
CA SER A 537 -14.05 -13.04 12.49
C SER A 537 -14.97 -12.46 11.41
N THR A 538 -16.26 -12.78 11.49
CA THR A 538 -17.26 -12.12 10.66
C THR A 538 -17.32 -10.68 11.12
N SER A 539 -16.69 -9.76 10.38
CA SER A 539 -16.82 -8.34 10.66
C SER A 539 -18.30 -8.00 10.65
N SER A 540 -18.84 -7.62 11.81
CA SER A 540 -20.17 -7.06 12.00
C SER A 540 -20.26 -5.73 11.24
N GLY A 541 -20.41 -5.81 9.92
CA GLY A 541 -20.24 -4.67 9.03
C GLY A 541 -20.32 -5.00 7.54
N ALA A 542 -20.79 -6.18 7.15
CA ALA A 542 -21.24 -6.40 5.78
C ALA A 542 -22.57 -5.66 5.59
N ASN A 543 -22.50 -4.32 5.49
CA ASN A 543 -23.61 -3.50 5.04
C ASN A 543 -24.04 -4.02 3.67
N LEU A 544 -25.20 -4.67 3.60
CA LEU A 544 -25.84 -5.15 2.37
C LEU A 544 -26.13 -4.02 1.36
N LEU A 545 -25.85 -2.77 1.72
CA LEU A 545 -26.03 -1.58 0.90
C LEU A 545 -24.97 -1.42 -0.19
N TRP A 546 -23.72 -1.84 0.04
CA TRP A 546 -22.64 -1.61 -0.93
C TRP A 546 -22.81 -2.42 -2.24
N PRO A 547 -23.26 -3.70 -2.24
CA PRO A 547 -23.50 -4.45 -3.47
C PRO A 547 -24.67 -3.88 -4.25
N ILE A 548 -25.69 -3.38 -3.55
CA ILE A 548 -26.88 -2.74 -4.15
C ILE A 548 -26.47 -1.41 -4.79
N ALA A 549 -25.71 -0.58 -4.08
CA ALA A 549 -25.17 0.67 -4.62
C ALA A 549 -24.28 0.41 -5.84
N ALA A 550 -23.37 -0.56 -5.77
CA ALA A 550 -22.52 -0.95 -6.90
C ALA A 550 -23.35 -1.41 -8.11
N LEU A 551 -24.41 -2.19 -7.91
CA LEU A 551 -25.31 -2.64 -8.97
C LEU A 551 -26.06 -1.46 -9.61
N ILE A 552 -26.59 -0.53 -8.80
CA ILE A 552 -27.28 0.67 -9.29
C ILE A 552 -26.33 1.55 -10.11
N THR A 553 -25.09 1.76 -9.63
CA THR A 553 -24.09 2.54 -10.36
C THR A 553 -23.68 1.87 -11.66
N LEU A 554 -23.55 0.53 -11.66
CA LEU A 554 -23.22 -0.25 -12.85
C LEU A 554 -24.35 -0.21 -13.88
N VAL A 555 -25.61 -0.36 -13.46
CA VAL A 555 -26.79 -0.21 -14.31
C VAL A 555 -26.90 1.20 -14.87
N GLY A 556 -26.68 2.23 -14.03
CA GLY A 556 -26.64 3.63 -14.44
C GLY A 556 -25.54 3.92 -15.46
N ALA A 557 -24.34 3.38 -15.27
CA ALA A 557 -23.23 3.50 -16.21
C ALA A 557 -23.52 2.80 -17.55
N VAL A 558 -24.10 1.60 -17.52
CA VAL A 558 -24.50 0.86 -18.73
C VAL A 558 -25.58 1.61 -19.51
N LEU A 559 -26.59 2.15 -18.82
CA LEU A 559 -27.63 3.00 -19.42
C LEU A 559 -27.05 4.28 -20.02
N TYR A 560 -26.16 4.96 -19.29
CA TYR A 560 -25.50 6.18 -19.77
C TYR A 560 -24.66 5.94 -21.02
N VAL A 561 -23.88 4.85 -21.04
CA VAL A 561 -23.10 4.44 -22.21
C VAL A 561 -24.01 4.05 -23.37
N ARG A 562 -25.10 3.29 -23.13
CA ARG A 562 -26.05 2.93 -24.20
C ARG A 562 -26.73 4.15 -24.82
N ILE A 563 -27.14 5.13 -24.03
CA ILE A 563 -27.82 6.34 -24.50
C ILE A 563 -26.86 7.24 -25.30
N ARG A 564 -25.57 7.24 -24.96
CA ARG A 564 -24.54 8.07 -25.62
C ARG A 564 -23.74 7.37 -26.72
N ARG A 565 -24.02 6.10 -27.05
CA ARG A 565 -23.35 5.44 -28.18
C ARG A 565 -23.72 6.16 -29.48
N PRO A 566 -22.74 6.62 -30.28
CA PRO A 566 -23.02 7.20 -31.59
C PRO A 566 -23.72 6.14 -32.47
N LYS A 567 -24.79 6.55 -33.16
CA LYS A 567 -25.49 5.68 -34.10
C LYS A 567 -24.57 5.41 -35.29
N ILE A 568 -24.15 4.16 -35.46
CA ILE A 568 -23.42 3.72 -36.65
C ILE A 568 -24.44 3.64 -37.78
N ALA A 569 -24.18 4.31 -38.91
CA ALA A 569 -25.04 4.24 -40.07
C ALA A 569 -25.02 2.83 -40.70
N PRO A 570 -26.13 2.36 -41.28
CA PRO A 570 -26.18 1.07 -41.97
C PRO A 570 -25.25 1.06 -43.19
N SER A 571 -24.74 -0.11 -43.58
CA SER A 571 -23.91 -0.29 -44.78
C SER A 571 -24.67 0.01 -46.07
N HIS A 572 -23.96 0.53 -47.07
CA HIS A 572 -24.46 0.80 -48.42
C HIS A 572 -23.95 -0.29 -49.37
N GLU A 573 -24.64 -1.44 -49.42
CA GLU A 573 -24.19 -2.61 -50.22
C GLU A 573 -24.25 -2.41 -51.74
N ASN A 574 -24.95 -1.38 -52.23
CA ASN A 574 -25.15 -1.11 -53.66
C ASN A 574 -24.25 0.01 -54.23
N SER A 575 -23.33 0.58 -53.44
CA SER A 575 -22.46 1.67 -53.89
C SER A 575 -21.24 1.11 -54.64
N THR A 576 -20.94 1.64 -55.83
CA THR A 576 -19.75 1.26 -56.61
C THR A 576 -18.53 2.11 -56.26
N ALA A 577 -18.71 3.18 -55.48
CA ALA A 577 -17.63 4.10 -55.10
C ALA A 577 -16.71 3.49 -54.03
N LEU A 578 -15.41 3.77 -54.13
CA LEU A 578 -14.43 3.35 -53.13
C LEU A 578 -14.60 4.16 -51.83
N VAL A 579 -14.86 5.46 -51.94
CA VAL A 579 -15.18 6.32 -50.79
C VAL A 579 -16.46 7.10 -51.09
N GLU A 580 -17.40 7.08 -50.16
CA GLU A 580 -18.63 7.86 -50.22
C GLU A 580 -18.74 8.72 -48.96
N VAL A 581 -18.83 10.02 -49.14
CA VAL A 581 -19.05 11.00 -48.06
C VAL A 581 -20.45 11.57 -48.25
N SER A 582 -21.31 11.43 -47.24
CA SER A 582 -22.71 11.87 -47.30
C SER A 582 -23.05 12.79 -46.12
N ASN A 583 -23.46 14.01 -46.42
CA ASN A 583 -23.94 15.05 -45.49
C ASN A 583 -23.04 15.22 -44.26
N LEU A 584 -21.74 15.11 -44.45
CA LEU A 584 -20.77 15.02 -43.36
C LEU A 584 -20.69 16.36 -42.62
N GLY A 585 -20.77 16.29 -41.29
CA GLY A 585 -20.69 17.47 -40.41
C GLY A 585 -19.91 17.19 -39.13
N LYS A 586 -19.16 18.19 -38.66
CA LYS A 586 -18.40 18.12 -37.41
C LYS A 586 -18.52 19.39 -36.58
N VAL A 587 -19.02 19.23 -35.37
CA VAL A 587 -19.03 20.26 -34.31
C VAL A 587 -18.17 19.78 -33.14
N TYR A 588 -17.20 20.60 -32.73
CA TYR A 588 -16.35 20.34 -31.58
C TYR A 588 -17.04 20.76 -30.25
N LYS A 589 -16.47 20.36 -29.11
CA LYS A 589 -17.11 20.54 -27.79
C LYS A 589 -17.31 22.01 -27.39
N ASP A 590 -16.48 22.89 -27.93
CA ASP A 590 -16.56 24.35 -27.82
C ASP A 590 -17.65 24.98 -28.70
N GLY A 591 -18.36 24.17 -29.50
CA GLY A 591 -19.39 24.63 -30.43
C GLY A 591 -18.87 24.99 -31.83
N TYR A 592 -17.56 24.90 -32.07
CA TYR A 592 -16.99 25.23 -33.38
C TYR A 592 -17.39 24.20 -34.45
N ARG A 593 -18.06 24.64 -35.52
CA ARG A 593 -18.47 23.81 -36.66
C ARG A 593 -17.37 23.83 -37.73
N ALA A 594 -16.59 22.76 -37.79
CA ALA A 594 -15.43 22.66 -38.67
C ALA A 594 -15.74 22.10 -40.06
N VAL A 595 -16.81 21.31 -40.18
CA VAL A 595 -17.32 20.76 -41.47
C VAL A 595 -18.84 20.82 -41.43
N SER A 596 -19.46 21.20 -42.54
CA SER A 596 -20.90 21.33 -42.67
C SER A 596 -21.35 20.80 -44.03
N ASP A 597 -22.29 19.84 -44.02
CA ASP A 597 -22.96 19.30 -45.21
C ASP A 597 -22.04 18.93 -46.39
N LEU A 598 -20.92 18.27 -46.10
CA LEU A 598 -19.97 17.86 -47.12
C LEU A 598 -20.41 16.52 -47.74
N SER A 599 -20.60 16.50 -49.07
CA SER A 599 -20.97 15.28 -49.80
C SER A 599 -20.17 15.13 -51.11
N PHE A 600 -19.47 13.99 -51.29
CA PHE A 600 -18.75 13.65 -52.53
C PHE A 600 -18.42 12.16 -52.58
N THR A 601 -18.09 11.65 -53.77
CA THR A 601 -17.68 10.25 -53.98
C THR A 601 -16.31 10.16 -54.63
N VAL A 602 -15.57 9.10 -54.35
CA VAL A 602 -14.25 8.81 -54.94
C VAL A 602 -14.29 7.42 -55.55
N GLU A 603 -13.92 7.33 -56.82
CA GLU A 603 -13.84 6.08 -57.57
C GLU A 603 -12.43 5.50 -57.52
N ARG A 604 -12.30 4.20 -57.86
CA ARG A 604 -11.01 3.51 -57.87
C ARG A 604 -10.05 4.10 -58.92
N GLY A 605 -8.76 4.14 -58.59
CA GLY A 605 -7.70 4.63 -59.47
C GLY A 605 -7.63 6.16 -59.58
N GLN A 606 -8.38 6.90 -58.75
CA GLN A 606 -8.35 8.36 -58.74
C GLN A 606 -7.22 8.90 -57.85
N VAL A 607 -6.67 10.06 -58.23
CA VAL A 607 -5.88 10.91 -57.34
C VAL A 607 -6.73 12.14 -57.05
N VAL A 608 -7.25 12.25 -55.84
CA VAL A 608 -8.20 13.28 -55.43
C VAL A 608 -7.50 14.29 -54.53
N GLY A 609 -7.49 15.56 -54.94
CA GLY A 609 -6.98 16.67 -54.15
C GLY A 609 -8.07 17.32 -53.32
N LEU A 610 -7.97 17.26 -51.99
CA LEU A 610 -8.80 18.03 -51.05
C LEU A 610 -8.15 19.41 -50.86
N LEU A 611 -8.79 20.44 -51.40
CA LEU A 611 -8.23 21.79 -51.55
C LEU A 611 -9.00 22.81 -50.71
N GLY A 612 -8.31 23.86 -50.28
CA GLY A 612 -8.92 24.97 -49.53
C GLY A 612 -7.89 25.71 -48.68
N PRO A 613 -8.21 26.89 -48.12
CA PRO A 613 -7.27 27.61 -47.27
C PRO A 613 -7.10 26.88 -45.92
N ASN A 614 -6.21 27.39 -45.07
CA ASN A 614 -6.14 26.93 -43.69
C ASN A 614 -7.48 27.19 -42.99
N GLY A 615 -7.96 26.21 -42.22
CA GLY A 615 -9.28 26.28 -41.59
C GLY A 615 -10.47 25.86 -42.46
N ALA A 616 -10.28 25.39 -43.70
CA ALA A 616 -11.38 24.94 -44.57
C ALA A 616 -12.10 23.65 -44.13
N GLY A 617 -11.60 22.96 -43.10
CA GLY A 617 -12.13 21.65 -42.67
C GLY A 617 -11.46 20.43 -43.31
N LYS A 618 -10.36 20.59 -44.07
CA LYS A 618 -9.63 19.49 -44.76
C LYS A 618 -9.16 18.39 -43.79
N THR A 619 -8.27 18.74 -42.85
CA THR A 619 -7.74 17.83 -41.84
C THR A 619 -8.85 17.20 -41.00
N THR A 620 -9.90 17.96 -40.66
CA THR A 620 -11.07 17.44 -39.91
C THR A 620 -11.82 16.39 -40.73
N THR A 621 -12.01 16.61 -42.03
CA THR A 621 -12.62 15.65 -42.96
C THR A 621 -11.79 14.39 -43.10
N LEU A 622 -10.48 14.54 -43.31
CA LEU A 622 -9.57 13.40 -43.40
C LEU A 622 -9.55 12.59 -42.09
N ARG A 623 -9.47 13.23 -40.92
CA ARG A 623 -9.53 12.54 -39.62
C ARG A 623 -10.81 11.74 -39.42
N MET A 624 -11.96 12.24 -39.91
CA MET A 624 -13.21 11.46 -39.91
C MET A 624 -13.12 10.26 -40.86
N MET A 625 -12.56 10.44 -42.06
CA MET A 625 -12.36 9.38 -43.05
C MET A 625 -11.40 8.27 -42.60
N MET A 626 -10.42 8.61 -41.76
CA MET A 626 -9.51 7.64 -41.13
C MET A 626 -10.05 7.05 -39.83
N GLY A 627 -11.27 7.41 -39.41
CA GLY A 627 -11.86 6.95 -38.16
C GLY A 627 -11.10 7.44 -36.92
N LEU A 628 -10.36 8.54 -36.99
CA LEU A 628 -9.67 9.13 -35.84
C LEU A 628 -10.62 9.94 -34.95
N ILE A 629 -11.71 10.47 -35.53
CA ILE A 629 -12.77 11.19 -34.82
C ILE A 629 -14.14 10.83 -35.37
N PHE A 630 -15.19 10.88 -34.54
CA PHE A 630 -16.57 10.70 -34.99
C PHE A 630 -17.11 11.96 -35.70
N PRO A 631 -17.86 11.81 -36.80
CA PRO A 631 -18.72 12.88 -37.29
C PRO A 631 -19.82 13.22 -36.28
N THR A 632 -20.26 14.48 -36.27
CA THR A 632 -21.45 14.90 -35.51
C THR A 632 -22.72 14.62 -36.31
N GLU A 633 -22.63 14.75 -37.63
CA GLU A 633 -23.72 14.58 -38.61
C GLU A 633 -23.15 13.87 -39.86
N GLY A 634 -24.00 13.18 -40.61
CA GLY A 634 -23.60 12.46 -41.82
C GLY A 634 -22.78 11.20 -41.59
N SER A 635 -22.21 10.65 -42.66
CA SER A 635 -21.46 9.39 -42.63
C SER A 635 -20.43 9.31 -43.76
N ILE A 636 -19.42 8.47 -43.55
CA ILE A 636 -18.40 8.13 -44.55
C ILE A 636 -18.44 6.62 -44.73
N TYR A 637 -18.30 6.16 -45.97
CA TYR A 637 -18.24 4.76 -46.33
C TYR A 637 -16.97 4.48 -47.12
N ILE A 638 -16.35 3.33 -46.86
CA ILE A 638 -15.28 2.77 -47.69
C ILE A 638 -15.76 1.40 -48.16
N ASP A 639 -15.84 1.18 -49.47
CA ASP A 639 -16.45 -0.02 -50.07
C ASP A 639 -17.83 -0.34 -49.49
N GLY A 640 -18.69 0.68 -49.39
CA GLY A 640 -20.03 0.56 -48.82
C GLY A 640 -20.09 0.31 -47.30
N LYS A 641 -18.94 0.15 -46.62
CA LYS A 641 -18.88 -0.10 -45.18
C LYS A 641 -18.71 1.21 -44.41
N PRO A 642 -19.50 1.46 -43.34
CA PRO A 642 -19.43 2.70 -42.60
C PRO A 642 -18.10 2.85 -41.87
N VAL A 643 -17.57 4.07 -41.89
CA VAL A 643 -16.34 4.45 -41.20
C VAL A 643 -16.66 5.07 -39.84
N TYR A 644 -15.98 4.55 -38.82
CA TYR A 644 -16.00 5.05 -37.46
C TYR A 644 -14.70 4.58 -36.76
N PRO A 645 -14.32 5.13 -35.60
CA PRO A 645 -13.18 4.65 -34.83
C PRO A 645 -13.23 3.14 -34.55
N GLY A 646 -12.26 2.40 -35.10
CA GLY A 646 -12.18 0.94 -35.03
C GLY A 646 -13.02 0.18 -36.06
N ALA A 647 -13.55 0.86 -37.09
CA ALA A 647 -14.34 0.21 -38.13
C ALA A 647 -13.52 -0.80 -38.95
N PRO A 648 -14.09 -1.99 -39.28
CA PRO A 648 -13.45 -2.95 -40.17
C PRO A 648 -13.06 -2.39 -41.54
N ALA A 649 -13.77 -1.35 -42.01
CA ALA A 649 -13.49 -0.65 -43.27
C ALA A 649 -12.09 -0.02 -43.33
N LEU A 650 -11.49 0.29 -42.16
CA LEU A 650 -10.15 0.88 -42.05
C LEU A 650 -9.02 -0.14 -42.27
N SER A 651 -9.34 -1.44 -42.34
CA SER A 651 -8.32 -2.51 -42.49
C SER A 651 -7.56 -2.45 -43.83
N ASN A 652 -8.14 -1.85 -44.87
CA ASN A 652 -7.49 -1.70 -46.18
C ASN A 652 -7.16 -0.24 -46.53
N LEU A 653 -7.05 0.62 -45.50
CA LEU A 653 -6.69 2.03 -45.62
C LEU A 653 -5.21 2.22 -45.21
N GLY A 654 -4.46 2.93 -46.04
CA GLY A 654 -3.17 3.52 -45.66
C GLY A 654 -3.33 4.99 -45.34
N SER A 655 -2.71 5.47 -44.26
CA SER A 655 -2.91 6.84 -43.79
C SER A 655 -1.62 7.53 -43.36
N PHE A 656 -1.55 8.83 -43.64
CA PHE A 656 -0.53 9.74 -43.10
C PHE A 656 -1.18 11.03 -42.60
N VAL A 657 -1.06 11.33 -41.30
CA VAL A 657 -1.63 12.51 -40.62
C VAL A 657 -0.64 13.02 -39.60
N GLU A 658 -0.46 14.33 -39.51
CA GLU A 658 0.36 14.99 -38.46
C GLU A 658 1.81 14.47 -38.37
N GLY A 659 2.54 14.47 -39.48
CA GLY A 659 4.01 14.33 -39.49
C GLY A 659 4.56 12.94 -39.07
N PRO A 660 5.79 12.59 -39.48
CA PRO A 660 6.35 11.27 -39.17
C PRO A 660 6.93 11.16 -37.74
N GLY A 661 6.34 10.30 -36.91
CA GLY A 661 6.83 9.94 -35.57
C GLY A 661 7.82 8.76 -35.53
N PHE A 662 8.91 8.81 -36.29
CA PHE A 662 9.88 7.72 -36.37
C PHE A 662 10.89 7.69 -35.21
N LEU A 663 11.38 6.49 -34.88
CA LEU A 663 12.48 6.29 -33.95
C LEU A 663 13.81 6.65 -34.64
N PRO A 664 14.50 7.72 -34.24
CA PRO A 664 15.63 8.27 -35.01
C PRO A 664 16.89 7.39 -34.99
N HIS A 665 17.03 6.53 -33.97
CA HIS A 665 18.19 5.65 -33.81
C HIS A 665 18.07 4.35 -34.61
N LEU A 666 16.87 4.01 -35.09
CA LEU A 666 16.59 2.86 -35.94
C LEU A 666 16.73 3.22 -37.42
N SER A 667 16.99 2.21 -38.25
CA SER A 667 16.94 2.29 -39.71
C SER A 667 15.51 2.47 -40.21
N GLY A 668 15.36 2.91 -41.47
CA GLY A 668 14.04 2.99 -42.11
C GLY A 668 13.35 1.62 -42.14
N ARG A 669 14.11 0.55 -42.45
CA ARG A 669 13.61 -0.83 -42.45
C ARG A 669 13.08 -1.28 -41.08
N GLU A 670 13.83 -0.99 -40.02
CA GLU A 670 13.41 -1.33 -38.64
C GLU A 670 12.16 -0.56 -38.20
N ASN A 671 12.02 0.72 -38.58
CA ASN A 671 10.81 1.49 -38.30
C ASN A 671 9.57 0.89 -38.99
N LEU A 672 9.68 0.52 -40.27
CA LEU A 672 8.57 -0.09 -41.02
C LEU A 672 8.19 -1.46 -40.44
N ALA A 673 9.17 -2.29 -40.09
CA ALA A 673 8.94 -3.59 -39.47
C ALA A 673 8.28 -3.48 -38.10
N LEU A 674 8.71 -2.51 -37.27
CA LEU A 674 8.11 -2.25 -35.97
C LEU A 674 6.65 -1.80 -36.09
N TYR A 675 6.38 -0.87 -37.01
CA TYR A 675 5.03 -0.41 -37.28
C TYR A 675 4.11 -1.55 -37.71
N TRP A 676 4.54 -2.38 -38.67
CA TRP A 676 3.74 -3.52 -39.14
C TRP A 676 3.36 -4.50 -38.02
N ARG A 677 4.31 -4.81 -37.13
CA ARG A 677 4.05 -5.66 -35.95
C ARG A 677 3.08 -5.00 -34.96
N SER A 678 3.15 -3.68 -34.78
CA SER A 678 2.31 -2.96 -33.83
C SER A 678 0.83 -2.92 -34.21
N ILE A 679 0.52 -2.98 -35.51
CA ILE A 679 -0.86 -2.97 -36.02
C ILE A 679 -1.48 -4.37 -36.12
N GLY A 680 -0.78 -5.42 -35.66
CA GLY A 680 -1.30 -6.78 -35.54
C GLY A 680 -1.65 -7.45 -36.88
N ARG A 681 -0.96 -7.10 -37.97
CA ARG A 681 -1.16 -7.71 -39.29
C ARG A 681 -0.12 -8.79 -39.56
N ASP A 682 -0.56 -9.96 -40.00
CA ASP A 682 0.29 -11.13 -40.27
C ASP A 682 0.51 -11.39 -41.78
N GLY A 683 -0.01 -10.51 -42.65
CA GLY A 683 0.08 -10.63 -44.11
C GLY A 683 1.40 -10.13 -44.73
N ASP A 684 1.52 -10.26 -46.05
CA ASP A 684 2.64 -9.73 -46.83
C ASP A 684 2.68 -8.20 -46.75
N GLN A 685 3.82 -7.65 -46.30
CA GLN A 685 4.06 -6.20 -46.17
C GLN A 685 4.13 -5.49 -47.53
N LYS A 686 4.33 -6.22 -48.64
CA LYS A 686 4.62 -5.66 -49.97
C LYS A 686 5.83 -4.72 -49.97
N LEU A 687 6.80 -4.98 -49.10
CA LEU A 687 7.90 -4.07 -48.84
C LEU A 687 8.70 -3.73 -50.10
N ASP A 688 9.01 -4.71 -50.95
CA ASP A 688 9.79 -4.50 -52.17
C ASP A 688 9.07 -3.58 -53.18
N GLU A 689 7.75 -3.76 -53.33
CA GLU A 689 6.89 -2.91 -54.15
C GLU A 689 6.85 -1.47 -53.60
N VAL A 690 6.63 -1.33 -52.29
CA VAL A 690 6.61 -0.04 -51.60
C VAL A 690 7.94 0.71 -51.78
N VAL A 691 9.06 0.00 -51.71
CA VAL A 691 10.40 0.59 -51.86
C VAL A 691 10.67 1.04 -53.29
N ALA A 692 10.25 0.25 -54.28
CA ALA A 692 10.32 0.63 -55.69
C ALA A 692 9.50 1.89 -55.98
N ILE A 693 8.29 1.99 -55.41
CA ILE A 693 7.41 3.16 -55.57
C ILE A 693 7.99 4.38 -54.85
N THR A 694 8.51 4.25 -53.64
CA THR A 694 9.01 5.40 -52.86
C THR A 694 10.44 5.83 -53.22
N LYS A 695 11.18 5.07 -54.04
CA LYS A 695 12.59 5.34 -54.40
C LYS A 695 13.51 5.51 -53.18
N LEU A 696 13.21 4.84 -52.06
CA LEU A 696 14.06 4.88 -50.86
C LEU A 696 15.34 4.04 -51.03
N GLY A 697 15.30 2.96 -51.82
CA GLY A 697 16.47 2.14 -52.15
C GLY A 697 17.30 1.74 -50.93
N THR A 698 18.63 1.90 -51.02
CA THR A 698 19.58 1.58 -49.94
C THR A 698 19.52 2.55 -48.77
N ALA A 699 18.77 3.66 -48.86
CA ALA A 699 18.60 4.55 -47.73
C ALA A 699 17.85 3.87 -46.57
N LEU A 700 17.02 2.86 -46.85
CA LEU A 700 16.27 2.11 -45.83
C LEU A 700 17.16 1.48 -44.76
N ASP A 701 18.40 1.13 -45.09
CA ASP A 701 19.33 0.48 -44.17
C ASP A 701 20.12 1.52 -43.34
N LYS A 702 19.96 2.82 -43.62
CA LYS A 702 20.53 3.93 -42.84
C LYS A 702 19.58 4.36 -41.72
N LYS A 703 20.15 4.83 -40.61
CA LYS A 703 19.40 5.35 -39.45
C LYS A 703 18.59 6.60 -39.81
N VAL A 704 17.33 6.68 -39.36
CA VAL A 704 16.41 7.77 -39.69
C VAL A 704 16.92 9.15 -39.23
N ARG A 705 17.73 9.23 -38.18
CA ARG A 705 18.39 10.49 -37.77
C ARG A 705 19.19 11.17 -38.90
N SER A 706 19.69 10.40 -39.86
CA SER A 706 20.47 10.89 -41.01
C SER A 706 19.61 11.30 -42.21
N TYR A 707 18.29 11.11 -42.15
CA TYR A 707 17.38 11.41 -43.26
C TYR A 707 17.10 12.90 -43.36
N SER A 708 17.11 13.42 -44.58
CA SER A 708 16.53 14.73 -44.91
C SER A 708 15.02 14.72 -44.69
N GLN A 709 14.41 15.91 -44.65
CA GLN A 709 12.96 16.05 -44.50
C GLN A 709 12.19 15.29 -45.60
N GLY A 710 12.58 15.44 -46.87
CA GLY A 710 11.98 14.67 -47.97
C GLY A 710 12.16 13.15 -47.87
N MET A 711 13.28 12.67 -47.31
CA MET A 711 13.46 11.23 -47.05
C MET A 711 12.55 10.73 -45.92
N ARG A 712 12.37 11.51 -44.84
CA ARG A 712 11.43 11.17 -43.77
C ARG A 712 9.99 11.15 -44.28
N GLN A 713 9.65 12.08 -45.16
CA GLN A 713 8.33 12.16 -45.77
C GLN A 713 8.04 10.97 -46.69
N ARG A 714 9.02 10.56 -47.50
CA ARG A 714 8.93 9.33 -48.30
C ARG A 714 8.84 8.07 -47.44
N LEU A 715 9.54 8.01 -46.32
CA LEU A 715 9.41 6.91 -45.36
C LEU A 715 8.01 6.87 -44.70
N ALA A 716 7.42 8.02 -44.41
CA ALA A 716 6.05 8.13 -43.88
C ALA A 716 5.02 7.57 -44.86
N ILE A 717 5.19 7.89 -46.14
CA ILE A 717 4.34 7.39 -47.21
C ILE A 717 4.61 5.89 -47.46
N ALA A 718 5.86 5.44 -47.37
CA ALA A 718 6.19 4.01 -47.41
C ALA A 718 5.45 3.25 -46.30
N GLN A 719 5.43 3.79 -45.08
CA GLN A 719 4.68 3.22 -43.96
C GLN A 719 3.17 3.13 -44.24
N ALA A 720 2.59 4.18 -44.84
CA ALA A 720 1.19 4.19 -45.24
C ALA A 720 0.88 3.18 -46.38
N MET A 721 1.86 2.86 -47.22
CA MET A 721 1.72 1.92 -48.34
C MET A 721 1.89 0.44 -47.96
N LEU A 722 2.31 0.13 -46.72
CA LEU A 722 2.52 -1.26 -46.30
C LEU A 722 1.22 -2.10 -46.41
N GLY A 723 1.35 -3.31 -46.96
CA GLY A 723 0.21 -4.16 -47.30
C GLY A 723 -0.54 -3.75 -48.57
N ALA A 724 -0.04 -2.73 -49.28
CA ALA A 724 -0.57 -2.21 -50.54
C ALA A 724 -2.09 -1.90 -50.54
N PRO A 725 -2.55 -1.01 -49.63
CA PRO A 725 -3.97 -0.69 -49.48
C PRO A 725 -4.61 -0.12 -50.76
N ASP A 726 -5.91 -0.36 -50.95
CA ASP A 726 -6.64 0.17 -52.12
C ASP A 726 -6.82 1.69 -52.06
N LEU A 727 -6.72 2.25 -50.85
CA LEU A 727 -6.92 3.67 -50.56
C LEU A 727 -5.79 4.22 -49.69
N LEU A 728 -5.11 5.25 -50.18
CA LEU A 728 -4.21 6.09 -49.38
C LEU A 728 -4.85 7.43 -49.07
N VAL A 729 -4.79 7.86 -47.81
CA VAL A 729 -5.24 9.18 -47.36
C VAL A 729 -4.07 9.92 -46.73
N LEU A 730 -3.66 11.04 -47.32
CA LEU A 730 -2.46 11.79 -46.96
C LEU A 730 -2.81 13.24 -46.61
N ASP A 731 -2.53 13.67 -45.38
CA ASP A 731 -2.73 15.06 -44.96
C ASP A 731 -1.44 15.88 -45.16
N GLU A 732 -1.49 16.85 -46.08
CA GLU A 732 -0.40 17.80 -46.41
C GLU A 732 0.98 17.13 -46.60
N PRO A 733 1.10 16.10 -47.46
CA PRO A 733 2.33 15.30 -47.56
C PRO A 733 3.51 16.05 -48.21
N THR A 734 3.29 17.23 -48.75
CA THR A 734 4.31 18.07 -49.39
C THR A 734 4.76 19.23 -48.51
N ASN A 735 4.26 19.35 -47.29
CA ASN A 735 4.55 20.49 -46.42
C ASN A 735 6.03 20.55 -46.01
N GLY A 736 6.64 21.72 -46.17
CA GLY A 736 8.05 21.99 -45.84
C GLY A 736 9.07 21.28 -46.75
N LEU A 737 8.65 20.74 -47.90
CA LEU A 737 9.54 20.22 -48.93
C LEU A 737 9.97 21.34 -49.89
N ASP A 738 11.19 21.26 -50.43
CA ASP A 738 11.64 22.13 -51.52
C ASP A 738 10.95 21.74 -52.86
N PRO A 739 10.97 22.61 -53.90
CA PRO A 739 10.29 22.34 -55.17
C PRO A 739 10.71 21.03 -55.86
N GLN A 740 11.97 20.61 -55.73
CA GLN A 740 12.46 19.36 -56.31
C GLN A 740 11.88 18.15 -55.57
N GLN A 741 11.87 18.18 -54.23
CA GLN A 741 11.28 17.15 -53.39
C GLN A 741 9.75 17.04 -53.58
N ILE A 742 9.07 18.17 -53.84
CA ILE A 742 7.64 18.18 -54.17
C ILE A 742 7.39 17.46 -55.51
N ALA A 743 8.18 17.75 -56.55
CA ALA A 743 8.07 17.07 -57.84
C ALA A 743 8.35 15.56 -57.73
N GLU A 744 9.35 15.16 -56.93
CA GLU A 744 9.61 13.74 -56.64
C GLU A 744 8.45 13.08 -55.89
N MET A 745 7.83 13.79 -54.95
CA MET A 745 6.69 13.29 -54.19
C MET A 745 5.48 13.05 -55.08
N ARG A 746 5.20 13.99 -55.98
CA ARG A 746 4.17 13.85 -57.01
C ARG A 746 4.35 12.57 -57.83
N ASP A 747 5.57 12.27 -58.25
CA ASP A 747 5.87 11.05 -59.00
C ASP A 747 5.64 9.78 -58.18
N VAL A 748 5.83 9.82 -56.85
CA VAL A 748 5.49 8.71 -55.95
C VAL A 748 3.97 8.49 -55.94
N LEU A 749 3.18 9.55 -55.76
CA LEU A 749 1.71 9.46 -55.72
C LEU A 749 1.13 8.98 -57.05
N LYS A 750 1.64 9.49 -58.18
CA LYS A 750 1.22 9.06 -59.53
C LYS A 750 1.56 7.61 -59.81
N ARG A 751 2.76 7.15 -59.43
CA ARG A 751 3.15 5.73 -59.62
C ARG A 751 2.31 4.80 -58.78
N TYR A 752 1.95 5.20 -57.56
CA TYR A 752 1.03 4.41 -56.75
C TYR A 752 -0.35 4.33 -57.40
N ALA A 753 -0.90 5.45 -57.88
CA ALA A 753 -2.20 5.45 -58.55
C ALA A 753 -2.22 4.67 -59.87
N ALA A 754 -1.11 4.66 -60.62
CA ALA A 754 -0.97 3.91 -61.87
C ALA A 754 -1.12 2.38 -61.71
N THR A 755 -1.04 1.88 -60.47
CA THR A 755 -1.31 0.46 -60.14
C THR A 755 -2.80 0.15 -59.96
N GLY A 756 -3.70 1.11 -60.20
CA GLY A 756 -5.14 0.96 -60.01
C GLY A 756 -5.63 1.34 -58.60
N ARG A 757 -4.72 1.77 -57.72
CA ARG A 757 -5.02 2.19 -56.34
C ARG A 757 -5.39 3.67 -56.27
N THR A 758 -6.05 4.08 -55.21
CA THR A 758 -6.61 5.42 -55.08
C THR A 758 -5.86 6.23 -54.04
N VAL A 759 -5.65 7.52 -54.31
CA VAL A 759 -4.96 8.43 -53.39
C VAL A 759 -5.83 9.66 -53.15
N ILE A 760 -6.09 9.97 -51.89
CA ILE A 760 -6.70 11.22 -51.45
C ILE A 760 -5.62 12.02 -50.74
N VAL A 761 -5.36 13.24 -51.20
CA VAL A 761 -4.32 14.12 -50.65
C VAL A 761 -4.92 15.47 -50.30
N SER A 762 -4.68 15.98 -49.09
CA SER A 762 -4.93 17.40 -48.81
C SER A 762 -3.73 18.25 -49.22
N SER A 763 -4.00 19.41 -49.78
CA SER A 763 -2.98 20.43 -50.01
C SER A 763 -3.60 21.82 -50.00
N HIS A 764 -2.80 22.83 -49.61
CA HIS A 764 -3.10 24.24 -49.82
C HIS A 764 -2.37 24.82 -51.04
N LEU A 765 -1.49 24.05 -51.69
CA LEU A 765 -0.73 24.47 -52.87
C LEU A 765 -1.50 24.09 -54.15
N LEU A 766 -2.27 25.03 -54.70
CA LEU A 766 -3.15 24.79 -55.85
C LEU A 766 -2.40 24.37 -57.12
N ALA A 767 -1.24 24.98 -57.38
CA ALA A 767 -0.38 24.64 -58.52
C ALA A 767 0.12 23.19 -58.47
N GLU A 768 0.38 22.65 -57.27
CA GLU A 768 0.80 21.27 -57.08
C GLU A 768 -0.33 20.29 -57.41
N VAL A 769 -1.52 20.58 -56.90
CA VAL A 769 -2.69 19.72 -57.11
C VAL A 769 -3.14 19.71 -58.56
N GLN A 770 -3.04 20.84 -59.27
CA GLN A 770 -3.31 20.92 -60.71
C GLN A 770 -2.44 19.94 -61.53
N GLN A 771 -1.17 19.75 -61.12
CA GLN A 771 -0.23 18.88 -61.82
C GLN A 771 -0.32 17.41 -61.39
N THR A 772 -0.89 17.14 -60.22
CA THR A 772 -0.84 15.82 -59.55
C THR A 772 -2.18 15.07 -59.55
N CYS A 773 -3.30 15.77 -59.39
CA CYS A 773 -4.60 15.14 -59.13
C CYS A 773 -5.47 15.02 -60.38
N SER A 774 -6.20 13.91 -60.51
CA SER A 774 -7.20 13.71 -61.56
C SER A 774 -8.55 14.36 -61.21
N HIS A 775 -8.86 14.47 -59.91
CA HIS A 775 -10.08 15.06 -59.37
C HIS A 775 -9.76 16.00 -58.21
N VAL A 776 -10.66 16.94 -57.94
CA VAL A 776 -10.51 17.90 -56.85
C VAL A 776 -11.81 18.06 -56.08
N VAL A 777 -11.66 18.26 -54.77
CA VAL A 777 -12.70 18.63 -53.81
C VAL A 777 -12.29 19.98 -53.24
N LEU A 778 -12.89 21.07 -53.73
CA LEU A 778 -12.62 22.43 -53.24
C LEU A 778 -13.51 22.70 -52.03
N MET A 779 -12.89 23.06 -50.91
CA MET A 779 -13.54 23.37 -49.65
C MET A 779 -13.25 24.81 -49.20
N HIS A 780 -14.25 25.45 -48.60
CA HIS A 780 -14.10 26.74 -47.94
C HIS A 780 -15.02 26.80 -46.71
N ARG A 781 -14.48 27.24 -45.55
CA ARG A 781 -15.21 27.33 -44.27
C ARG A 781 -16.04 26.08 -43.92
N GLY A 782 -15.50 24.88 -44.19
CA GLY A 782 -16.16 23.61 -43.88
C GLY A 782 -17.22 23.14 -44.89
N LEU A 783 -17.47 23.89 -45.96
CA LEU A 783 -18.45 23.59 -47.01
C LEU A 783 -17.77 23.16 -48.31
N LEU A 784 -18.50 22.41 -49.14
CA LEU A 784 -18.09 22.06 -50.50
C LEU A 784 -18.36 23.22 -51.48
N VAL A 785 -17.31 23.69 -52.14
CA VAL A 785 -17.41 24.75 -53.17
C VAL A 785 -17.55 24.12 -54.56
N ALA A 786 -16.73 23.13 -54.88
CA ALA A 786 -16.78 22.41 -56.15
C ALA A 786 -16.16 21.01 -56.02
N PHE A 787 -16.69 20.06 -56.79
CA PHE A 787 -16.15 18.70 -56.88
C PHE A 787 -16.21 18.20 -58.33
N GLY A 788 -15.16 17.51 -58.78
CA GLY A 788 -15.18 16.79 -60.05
C GLY A 788 -13.80 16.61 -60.70
N PRO A 789 -13.77 16.13 -61.95
CA PRO A 789 -12.53 15.96 -62.71
C PRO A 789 -11.82 17.29 -62.91
N MET A 790 -10.49 17.31 -62.75
CA MET A 790 -9.65 18.52 -62.88
C MET A 790 -9.94 19.28 -64.19
N LYS A 791 -9.97 18.57 -65.32
CA LYS A 791 -10.26 19.16 -66.64
C LYS A 791 -11.62 19.87 -66.70
N LYS A 792 -12.64 19.35 -66.00
CA LYS A 792 -13.98 19.95 -65.97
C LYS A 792 -14.00 21.21 -65.11
N ILE A 793 -13.25 21.22 -64.01
CA ILE A 793 -13.11 22.40 -63.15
C ILE A 793 -12.37 23.51 -63.89
N LEU A 794 -11.25 23.20 -64.56
CA LEU A 794 -10.48 24.16 -65.38
C LEU A 794 -11.30 24.72 -66.55
N ASN A 795 -12.06 23.87 -67.25
CA ASN A 795 -12.88 24.29 -68.40
C ASN A 795 -14.20 24.99 -68.01
N ARG A 796 -14.48 25.15 -66.72
CA ARG A 796 -15.74 25.75 -66.25
C ARG A 796 -15.80 27.25 -66.55
N ASN A 797 -14.65 27.91 -66.74
CA ASN A 797 -14.56 29.33 -67.06
C ASN A 797 -13.54 29.57 -68.19
N ARG A 798 -13.94 30.19 -69.30
CA ARG A 798 -13.09 30.40 -70.50
C ARG A 798 -12.02 31.50 -70.34
N LYS A 799 -11.98 32.19 -69.19
CA LYS A 799 -11.09 33.35 -68.95
C LYS A 799 -9.91 33.07 -68.01
N SER A 800 -9.88 31.92 -67.33
CA SER A 800 -8.91 31.61 -66.29
C SER A 800 -8.14 30.35 -66.70
N GLU A 801 -6.81 30.40 -66.68
CA GLU A 801 -5.94 29.29 -67.12
C GLU A 801 -5.40 28.46 -65.95
N THR A 802 -5.58 28.94 -64.71
CA THR A 802 -5.06 28.28 -63.50
C THR A 802 -6.16 27.95 -62.48
N LEU A 803 -5.93 26.90 -61.68
CA LEU A 803 -6.82 26.50 -60.59
C LEU A 803 -6.91 27.57 -59.49
N GLU A 804 -5.86 28.38 -59.35
CA GLU A 804 -5.80 29.49 -58.40
C GLU A 804 -6.79 30.60 -58.75
N GLU A 805 -6.81 31.05 -60.01
CA GLU A 805 -7.77 32.05 -60.50
C GLU A 805 -9.22 31.59 -60.32
N ILE A 806 -9.52 30.32 -60.64
CA ILE A 806 -10.86 29.75 -60.48
C ILE A 806 -11.26 29.67 -59.01
N PHE A 807 -10.32 29.33 -58.13
CA PHE A 807 -10.58 29.26 -56.69
C PHE A 807 -10.84 30.64 -56.10
N LEU A 808 -10.06 31.66 -56.49
CA LEU A 808 -10.27 33.06 -56.08
C LEU A 808 -11.62 33.59 -56.58
N GLU A 809 -12.00 33.26 -57.81
CA GLU A 809 -13.28 33.69 -58.40
C GLU A 809 -14.48 32.98 -57.75
N LEU A 810 -14.38 31.69 -57.42
CA LEU A 810 -15.45 30.91 -56.78
C LEU A 810 -15.68 31.30 -55.32
N ILE A 811 -14.69 31.88 -54.65
CA ILE A 811 -14.80 32.35 -53.26
C ILE A 811 -15.17 33.84 -53.19
N GLY A 812 -14.86 34.63 -54.22
CA GLY A 812 -15.13 36.08 -54.24
C GLY A 812 -14.35 36.85 -53.16
N ASP A 813 -14.66 38.13 -52.95
CA ASP A 813 -14.00 39.13 -52.06
C ASP A 813 -13.80 38.71 -50.58
N ASP A 814 -14.09 37.48 -50.19
CA ASP A 814 -13.88 36.90 -48.85
C ASP A 814 -12.39 36.68 -48.48
N LEU A 815 -11.45 37.06 -49.36
CA LEU A 815 -10.00 37.09 -49.10
C LEU A 815 -9.45 38.49 -48.75
N VAL A 816 -10.30 39.53 -48.70
CA VAL A 816 -9.88 40.83 -48.17
C VAL A 816 -9.65 40.71 -46.67
N ILE A 817 -8.39 40.82 -46.25
CA ILE A 817 -7.98 40.88 -44.85
C ILE A 817 -8.77 42.00 -44.15
N GLY A 818 -9.62 41.66 -43.18
CA GLY A 818 -10.22 42.64 -42.26
C GLY A 818 -11.74 42.81 -42.26
N LYS A 819 -12.55 41.79 -42.61
CA LYS A 819 -13.97 41.76 -42.21
C LYS A 819 -14.27 40.51 -41.38
N ASP A 820 -14.35 40.70 -40.07
CA ASP A 820 -14.98 39.74 -39.17
C ASP A 820 -16.46 39.60 -39.56
N ALA A 821 -16.84 38.40 -40.00
CA ALA A 821 -18.23 38.04 -40.20
C ALA A 821 -18.87 37.71 -38.84
N LYS A 822 -20.03 38.33 -38.58
CA LYS A 822 -20.91 38.14 -37.41
C LYS A 822 -21.38 36.70 -37.22
#